data_AF-R5CIE6-F1
#
_entry.id   AF-R5CIE6-F1
#
_cell.length_a   1.000
_cell.length_b   1.000
_cell.length_c   1.000
_cell.angle_alpha   90.00
_cell.angle_beta   90.00
_cell.angle_gamma   90.00
#
_symmetry.space_group_name_H-M   'P 1'
#
loop_
_entity.id
_entity.type
_entity.pdbx_description
1 polymer ?
#
loop_
_entity_poly.entity_id
_entity_poly.type
_entity_poly.pdbx_seq_one_letter_code
_entity_poly.pdbx_strand_id
1 'polypeptide(L)'
;MFACPNCGAGLRFDIDTQKLQCDYCNSSVDVTEYHYEKSAKANEDYDVTVFTCPACGGEIESTENEIIQFCPFCGASDVLSSRVEGRKRPSRIIPFRKNKEDCMEAFRKKTKKALFAPKELRDPSFLEGFRGIYLPYWEYKVVQSAAKEGVSFEATKTSGGYEDTYRITVPFAGKIEGIQHDASSSFDDSIGEEIAPFGKESEQKEFEPGYLAGFFADTADVPSDIYDEKIRSYANERTKKELTQRYEERGFTVRKFPDAEEAFHTEIESADRILLPVWFLTWRRKDRVAYSVVNGETGKIAADIPVDIPKYLLCSLLLAIPIFFLLNLFLSATAPSAMTASGFLAALCGFVYFWNMRKLILRDTHAEDLGYRYAFADRIAREKKGNKSGADLSDEVDERIEAGVKAAGKGLWSFGGFLKNSAKDIGAGTLIFIGILFLSFADEFDFSMIPVFGSWVPFRTFSSTCLFFLSVLLFLLALWNGRKSGDKRMVLEALLPVAAMIVVIFVLNWNPVEDYIYYFGMLICLAFIAVTLTALIFRYNMLSTHPVPNFHDRKGGSSQTIGAPTGTALLVLLLAGALLAPTIRTFAWTDEESVVYTNESTGYSAFIRDEEDLLTDEEEAELAEYMAPMTDYGNVMFLSADGDYADPVDYLDWNYGDWFYEDGTIFLIEMSNRQLRLENSGIIQDTITPSYSNSIMDNVYRMASEGDYAGCAKEVFYECTVLMDGGRIARPMKYICNALLALICALLVNYLAIRVSSGNRRVTKKELERAIAASIVYGGVQKKRIAHRKIESSSGGGSFGGGGGSFGGGGGGGGGGHSGGGHGF
;
A
#
# COMPACT_ATOMS: atom_id res chain seq x y z
N MET A 1 0.29 -44.49 23.55
CA MET A 1 1.76 -44.57 23.64
C MET A 1 2.26 -45.76 22.84
N PHE A 2 3.13 -45.53 21.86
CA PHE A 2 3.77 -46.59 21.07
C PHE A 2 5.01 -47.09 21.81
N ALA A 3 5.04 -48.37 22.19
CA ALA A 3 6.10 -48.94 23.00
C ALA A 3 7.16 -49.62 22.13
N CYS A 4 8.42 -49.33 22.40
CA CYS A 4 9.55 -49.95 21.71
C CYS A 4 9.55 -51.48 21.97
N PRO A 5 9.51 -52.32 20.92
CA PRO A 5 9.56 -53.78 21.09
C PRO A 5 10.82 -54.29 21.79
N ASN A 6 11.91 -53.52 21.76
CA ASN A 6 13.20 -53.89 22.33
C ASN A 6 13.36 -53.50 23.81
N CYS A 7 12.82 -52.35 24.24
CA CYS A 7 13.05 -51.82 25.60
C CYS A 7 11.82 -51.27 26.31
N GLY A 8 10.65 -51.24 25.68
CA GLY A 8 9.39 -50.74 26.25
C GLY A 8 9.28 -49.20 26.35
N ALA A 9 10.34 -48.44 26.07
CA ALA A 9 10.29 -46.98 26.04
C ALA A 9 9.43 -46.44 24.89
N GLY A 10 9.01 -45.18 24.96
CA GLY A 10 8.24 -44.54 23.90
C GLY A 10 8.98 -44.51 22.56
N LEU A 11 8.26 -44.78 21.48
CA LEU A 11 8.71 -44.53 20.10
C LEU A 11 8.20 -43.17 19.63
N ARG A 12 9.04 -42.45 18.88
CA ARG A 12 8.69 -41.22 18.16
C ARG A 12 8.84 -41.41 16.67
N PHE A 13 8.06 -40.69 15.87
CA PHE A 13 8.29 -40.66 14.43
C PHE A 13 9.50 -39.76 14.12
N ASP A 14 10.53 -40.34 13.51
CA ASP A 14 11.73 -39.61 13.10
C ASP A 14 11.60 -39.16 11.63
N ILE A 15 11.74 -37.85 11.43
CA ILE A 15 11.51 -37.18 10.13
C ILE A 15 12.58 -37.59 9.11
N ASP A 16 13.83 -37.76 9.53
CA ASP A 16 14.93 -38.01 8.61
C ASP A 16 14.92 -39.46 8.12
N THR A 17 14.68 -40.41 9.02
CA THR A 17 14.63 -41.84 8.69
C THR A 17 13.26 -42.32 8.22
N GLN A 18 12.19 -41.54 8.43
CA GLN A 18 10.80 -41.88 8.14
C GLN A 18 10.32 -43.15 8.88
N LYS A 19 10.88 -43.41 10.07
CA LYS A 19 10.64 -44.60 10.90
C LYS A 19 10.29 -44.22 12.33
N LEU A 20 9.72 -45.16 13.07
CA LEU A 20 9.57 -45.03 14.52
C LEU A 20 10.92 -45.30 15.20
N GLN A 21 11.46 -44.30 15.88
CA GLN A 21 12.74 -44.38 16.58
C GLN A 21 12.54 -44.34 18.10
N CYS A 22 13.32 -45.17 18.81
CA CYS A 22 13.38 -45.14 20.26
C CYS A 22 14.54 -44.27 20.74
N ASP A 23 14.25 -43.21 21.49
CA ASP A 23 15.29 -42.31 22.04
C ASP A 23 16.15 -42.97 23.14
N TYR A 24 15.67 -44.07 23.72
CA TYR A 24 16.37 -44.77 24.79
C TYR A 24 17.38 -45.80 24.29
N CYS A 25 16.97 -46.68 23.38
CA CYS A 25 17.81 -47.79 22.90
C CYS A 25 18.24 -47.67 21.42
N ASN A 26 17.85 -46.59 20.74
CA ASN A 26 18.15 -46.31 19.32
C ASN A 26 17.63 -47.36 18.31
N SER A 27 16.74 -48.27 18.71
CA SER A 27 16.08 -49.16 17.77
C SER A 27 15.12 -48.38 16.85
N SER A 28 15.04 -48.76 15.58
CA SER A 28 14.09 -48.21 14.62
C SER A 28 13.14 -49.29 14.09
N VAL A 29 11.86 -48.98 13.93
CA VAL A 29 10.83 -49.86 13.37
C VAL A 29 10.10 -49.12 12.24
N ASP A 30 9.74 -49.81 11.16
CA ASP A 30 8.92 -49.21 10.11
C ASP A 30 7.49 -48.95 10.64
N VAL A 31 6.90 -47.83 10.24
CA VAL A 31 5.56 -47.42 10.69
C VAL A 31 4.49 -48.43 10.28
N THR A 32 4.64 -49.05 9.10
CA THR A 32 3.67 -50.01 8.56
C THR A 32 3.81 -51.41 9.15
N GLU A 33 5.01 -51.76 9.64
CA GLU A 33 5.31 -53.06 10.22
C GLU A 33 4.99 -53.12 11.72
N TYR A 34 4.74 -51.97 12.36
CA TYR A 34 4.42 -51.91 13.77
C TYR A 34 3.03 -52.49 14.06
N HIS A 35 2.97 -53.58 14.81
CA HIS A 35 1.72 -54.25 15.15
C HIS A 35 0.99 -53.50 16.28
N TYR A 36 -0.10 -52.81 15.94
CA TYR A 36 -1.07 -52.29 16.90
C TYR A 36 -1.87 -53.46 17.50
N GLU A 37 -1.99 -53.54 18.84
CA GLU A 37 -2.88 -54.54 19.46
C GLU A 37 -4.32 -54.31 18.99
N LYS A 38 -4.83 -55.23 18.14
CA LYS A 38 -6.07 -55.09 17.39
C LYS A 38 -7.32 -55.27 18.25
N SER A 39 -8.26 -54.33 18.16
CA SER A 39 -9.70 -54.63 18.33
C SER A 39 -10.39 -54.52 16.96
N ALA A 40 -11.37 -55.36 16.67
CA ALA A 40 -12.01 -55.45 15.34
C ALA A 40 -12.81 -54.18 14.91
N LYS A 41 -12.94 -53.17 15.79
CA LYS A 41 -13.46 -51.84 15.47
C LYS A 41 -12.39 -50.87 14.92
N ALA A 42 -11.12 -51.26 14.93
CA ALA A 42 -9.97 -50.39 14.63
C ALA A 42 -9.78 -50.00 13.14
N ASN A 43 -10.62 -50.48 12.22
CA ASN A 43 -10.53 -50.10 10.80
C ASN A 43 -11.32 -48.83 10.45
N GLU A 44 -12.26 -48.39 11.29
CA GLU A 44 -13.08 -47.19 11.03
C GLU A 44 -12.73 -46.04 11.98
N ASP A 45 -12.48 -46.33 13.25
CA ASP A 45 -12.09 -45.36 14.28
C ASP A 45 -10.73 -45.73 14.90
N TYR A 46 -10.03 -44.73 15.42
CA TYR A 46 -8.79 -44.87 16.19
C TYR A 46 -8.88 -44.06 17.50
N ASP A 47 -8.29 -44.58 18.57
CA ASP A 47 -8.30 -43.93 19.88
C ASP A 47 -7.23 -42.83 19.93
N VAL A 48 -7.66 -41.62 20.33
CA VAL A 48 -6.77 -40.47 20.57
C VAL A 48 -7.06 -39.83 21.90
N THR A 49 -6.03 -39.23 22.47
CA THR A 49 -6.16 -38.34 23.62
C THR A 49 -6.42 -36.94 23.11
N VAL A 50 -7.64 -36.44 23.34
CA VAL A 50 -8.07 -35.08 23.00
C VAL A 50 -7.76 -34.17 24.18
N PHE A 51 -6.96 -33.14 23.94
CA PHE A 51 -6.63 -32.11 24.90
C PHE A 51 -7.42 -30.84 24.59
N THR A 52 -8.19 -30.35 25.56
CA THR A 52 -8.96 -29.12 25.45
C THR A 52 -8.28 -28.00 26.23
N CYS A 53 -8.10 -26.85 25.58
CA CYS A 53 -7.52 -25.68 26.22
C CYS A 53 -8.53 -24.97 27.14
N PRO A 54 -8.23 -24.68 28.41
CA PRO A 54 -9.16 -23.96 29.28
C PRO A 54 -9.25 -22.45 28.97
N ALA A 55 -8.27 -21.91 28.23
CA ALA A 55 -8.21 -20.50 27.88
C ALA A 55 -9.00 -20.18 26.61
N CYS A 56 -8.78 -20.94 25.53
CA CYS A 56 -9.52 -20.76 24.29
C CYS A 56 -10.58 -21.84 24.04
N GLY A 57 -10.45 -23.06 24.54
CA GLY A 57 -11.34 -24.19 24.22
C GLY A 57 -10.95 -24.99 22.98
N GLY A 58 -9.81 -24.70 22.36
CA GLY A 58 -9.34 -25.44 21.20
C GLY A 58 -9.00 -26.88 21.58
N GLU A 59 -9.33 -27.82 20.71
CA GLU A 59 -9.07 -29.25 20.88
C GLU A 59 -7.90 -29.68 20.00
N ILE A 60 -6.90 -30.33 20.60
CA ILE A 60 -5.80 -30.98 19.87
C ILE A 60 -5.77 -32.47 20.21
N GLU A 61 -5.52 -33.28 19.20
CA GLU A 61 -5.41 -34.73 19.30
C GLU A 61 -3.93 -35.13 19.45
N SER A 62 -3.66 -36.11 20.31
CA SER A 62 -2.35 -36.77 20.41
C SER A 62 -2.50 -38.27 20.66
N THR A 63 -1.48 -39.02 20.29
CA THR A 63 -1.34 -40.45 20.61
C THR A 63 -0.63 -40.70 21.95
N GLU A 64 -0.14 -39.63 22.56
CA GLU A 64 0.54 -39.60 23.85
C GLU A 64 -0.40 -39.13 24.96
N ASN A 65 -0.14 -39.61 26.18
CA ASN A 65 -0.94 -39.29 27.37
C ASN A 65 -0.28 -38.21 28.24
N GLU A 66 0.76 -37.54 27.72
CA GLU A 66 1.52 -36.54 28.48
C GLU A 66 0.75 -35.22 28.58
N ILE A 67 0.90 -34.54 29.72
CA ILE A 67 0.23 -33.27 29.97
C ILE A 67 0.88 -32.18 29.11
N ILE A 68 0.08 -31.60 28.23
CA ILE A 68 0.48 -30.47 27.40
C ILE A 68 0.41 -29.18 28.24
N GLN A 69 1.53 -28.46 28.32
CA GLN A 69 1.64 -27.16 29.01
C GLN A 69 1.55 -25.96 28.05
N PHE A 70 1.15 -26.16 26.79
CA PHE A 70 1.07 -25.10 25.79
C PHE A 70 -0.04 -25.33 24.75
N CYS A 71 -0.89 -24.34 24.52
CA CYS A 71 -1.89 -24.37 23.47
C CYS A 71 -1.34 -23.78 22.15
N PRO A 72 -1.33 -24.52 21.03
CA PRO A 72 -0.84 -24.01 19.75
C PRO A 72 -1.71 -22.89 19.18
N PHE A 73 -3.02 -22.87 19.48
CA PHE A 73 -3.93 -21.85 18.94
C PHE A 73 -3.81 -20.51 19.68
N CYS A 74 -3.98 -20.48 21.00
CA CYS A 74 -3.98 -19.21 21.74
C CYS A 74 -2.66 -18.86 22.42
N GLY A 75 -1.67 -19.77 22.41
CA GLY A 75 -0.39 -19.60 23.10
C GLY A 75 -0.48 -19.60 24.63
N ALA A 76 -1.60 -20.06 25.22
CA ALA A 76 -1.73 -20.19 26.67
C ALA A 76 -0.82 -21.31 27.20
N SER A 77 -0.20 -21.10 28.35
CA SER A 77 0.73 -22.05 28.98
C SER A 77 0.08 -22.90 30.08
N ASP A 78 -1.24 -23.10 30.01
CA ASP A 78 -2.01 -23.83 31.03
C ASP A 78 -2.05 -25.34 30.75
N VAL A 79 -2.22 -26.13 31.81
CA VAL A 79 -2.47 -27.57 31.72
C VAL A 79 -3.78 -27.81 30.97
N LEU A 80 -3.69 -28.45 29.80
CA LEU A 80 -4.87 -28.82 29.01
C LEU A 80 -5.58 -30.02 29.65
N SER A 81 -6.92 -30.02 29.64
CA SER A 81 -7.69 -31.17 30.12
C SER A 81 -7.72 -32.25 29.04
N SER A 82 -7.40 -33.49 29.39
CA SER A 82 -7.33 -34.61 28.44
C SER A 82 -8.50 -35.58 28.61
N ARG A 83 -9.02 -36.10 27.49
CA ARG A 83 -9.96 -37.23 27.47
C ARG A 83 -9.64 -38.16 26.30
N VAL A 84 -9.87 -39.46 26.46
CA VAL A 84 -9.68 -40.43 25.37
C VAL A 84 -10.99 -40.53 24.59
N GLU A 85 -10.93 -40.34 23.28
CA GLU A 85 -12.07 -40.45 22.38
C GLU A 85 -11.70 -41.26 21.13
N GLY A 86 -12.64 -42.08 20.66
CA GLY A 86 -12.54 -42.71 19.35
C GLY A 86 -12.87 -41.68 18.27
N ARG A 87 -11.92 -41.42 17.37
CA ARG A 87 -12.10 -40.53 16.22
C ARG A 87 -12.09 -41.36 14.94
N LYS A 88 -12.84 -40.92 13.94
CA LYS A 88 -12.78 -41.55 12.60
C LYS A 88 -11.32 -41.61 12.15
N ARG A 89 -10.94 -42.65 11.41
CA ARG A 89 -9.62 -42.77 10.80
C ARG A 89 -9.52 -41.88 9.55
N PRO A 90 -8.45 -41.08 9.36
CA PRO A 90 -8.15 -40.45 8.07
C PRO A 90 -7.79 -41.50 7.03
N SER A 91 -8.05 -41.23 5.74
CA SER A 91 -7.70 -42.17 4.67
C SER A 91 -6.19 -42.17 4.41
N ARG A 92 -5.58 -40.99 4.44
CA ARG A 92 -4.18 -40.76 4.03
C ARG A 92 -3.47 -39.75 4.94
N ILE A 93 -2.15 -39.74 4.86
CA ILE A 93 -1.28 -38.79 5.56
C ILE A 93 -0.07 -38.43 4.69
N ILE A 94 0.38 -37.18 4.77
CA ILE A 94 1.69 -36.78 4.25
C ILE A 94 2.66 -36.70 5.43
N PRO A 95 3.67 -37.58 5.54
CA PRO A 95 4.62 -37.51 6.64
C PRO A 95 5.44 -36.20 6.64
N PHE A 96 5.84 -35.72 7.82
CA PHE A 96 6.81 -34.62 7.92
C PHE A 96 8.09 -34.97 7.16
N ARG A 97 8.65 -34.01 6.41
CA ARG A 97 9.96 -34.11 5.74
C ARG A 97 10.92 -32.98 6.12
N LYS A 98 10.41 -31.91 6.73
CA LYS A 98 11.16 -30.78 7.26
C LYS A 98 11.18 -30.87 8.77
N ASN A 99 12.37 -30.87 9.34
CA ASN A 99 12.56 -30.84 10.77
C ASN A 99 12.30 -29.42 11.31
N LYS A 100 12.38 -29.28 12.63
CA LYS A 100 12.11 -28.01 13.31
C LYS A 100 13.15 -26.95 12.93
N GLU A 101 14.41 -27.35 12.78
CA GLU A 101 15.55 -26.49 12.45
C GLU A 101 15.37 -25.85 11.07
N ASP A 102 14.94 -26.62 10.06
CA ASP A 102 14.61 -26.15 8.73
C ASP A 102 13.54 -25.04 8.78
N CYS A 103 12.54 -25.23 9.65
CA CYS A 103 11.43 -24.29 9.80
C CYS A 103 11.86 -23.00 10.52
N MET A 104 12.72 -23.12 11.54
CA MET A 104 13.34 -21.97 12.18
C MET A 104 14.18 -21.17 11.18
N GLU A 105 14.91 -21.83 10.28
CA GLU A 105 15.67 -21.15 9.23
C GLU A 105 14.77 -20.44 8.21
N ALA A 106 13.69 -21.11 7.75
CA ALA A 106 12.70 -20.51 6.87
C ALA A 106 12.07 -19.25 7.48
N PHE A 107 11.74 -19.30 8.78
CA PHE A 107 11.20 -18.15 9.51
C PHE A 107 12.22 -17.02 9.70
N ARG A 108 13.48 -17.34 10.04
CA ARG A 108 14.56 -16.34 10.12
C ARG A 108 14.78 -15.62 8.79
N LYS A 109 14.77 -16.34 7.67
CA LYS A 109 14.89 -15.75 6.32
C LYS A 109 13.76 -14.76 6.04
N LYS A 110 12.55 -15.06 6.50
CA LYS A 110 11.37 -14.20 6.33
C LYS A 110 11.42 -12.97 7.24
N THR A 111 11.69 -13.14 8.53
CA THR A 111 11.75 -12.04 9.51
C THR A 111 12.94 -11.11 9.31
N LYS A 112 14.04 -11.56 8.70
CA LYS A 112 15.18 -10.70 8.32
C LYS A 112 14.78 -9.58 7.35
N LYS A 113 13.78 -9.82 6.49
CA LYS A 113 13.26 -8.82 5.53
C LYS A 113 12.26 -7.85 6.18
N ALA A 114 11.65 -8.24 7.30
CA ALA A 114 10.70 -7.42 8.03
C ALA A 114 11.43 -6.51 9.03
N LEU A 115 11.99 -5.40 8.55
CA LEU A 115 12.80 -4.46 9.33
C LEU A 115 12.11 -4.03 10.65
N PHE A 116 10.82 -3.76 10.56
CA PHE A 116 10.00 -3.21 11.65
C PHE A 116 9.35 -4.28 12.54
N ALA A 117 9.72 -5.56 12.41
CA ALA A 117 9.16 -6.62 13.26
C ALA A 117 9.55 -6.44 14.75
N PRO A 118 8.70 -6.88 15.71
CA PRO A 118 9.06 -7.03 17.13
C PRO A 118 10.37 -7.79 17.31
N LYS A 119 11.15 -7.44 18.35
CA LYS A 119 12.49 -8.05 18.55
C LYS A 119 12.37 -9.51 18.97
N GLU A 120 11.29 -9.82 19.68
CA GLU A 120 10.92 -11.14 20.21
C GLU A 120 10.79 -12.18 19.09
N LEU A 121 10.31 -11.77 17.90
CA LEU A 121 10.23 -12.65 16.73
C LEU A 121 11.60 -13.06 16.17
N ARG A 122 12.70 -12.44 16.63
CA ARG A 122 14.07 -12.79 16.20
C ARG A 122 14.84 -13.53 17.30
N ASP A 123 14.25 -13.73 18.48
CA ASP A 123 14.88 -14.44 19.59
C ASP A 123 14.94 -15.96 19.30
N PRO A 124 16.14 -16.57 19.28
CA PRO A 124 16.28 -18.02 19.10
C PRO A 124 15.42 -18.85 20.06
N SER A 125 15.28 -18.40 21.32
CA SER A 125 14.51 -19.10 22.36
C SER A 125 13.01 -19.10 22.04
N PHE A 126 12.51 -18.02 21.44
CA PHE A 126 11.13 -17.96 20.96
C PHE A 126 10.89 -18.92 19.79
N LEU A 127 11.87 -19.07 18.90
CA LEU A 127 11.78 -19.99 17.76
C LEU A 127 11.79 -21.47 18.17
N GLU A 128 12.31 -21.81 19.35
CA GLU A 128 12.14 -23.15 19.92
C GLU A 128 10.67 -23.47 20.26
N GLY A 129 9.78 -22.49 20.23
CA GLY A 129 8.34 -22.64 20.37
C GLY A 129 7.64 -23.33 19.19
N PHE A 130 8.30 -23.55 18.05
CA PHE A 130 7.69 -24.28 16.92
C PHE A 130 7.24 -25.69 17.37
N ARG A 131 6.03 -26.08 16.98
CA ARG A 131 5.44 -27.40 17.24
C ARG A 131 4.89 -27.99 15.95
N GLY A 132 5.12 -29.29 15.74
CA GLY A 132 4.60 -30.01 14.58
C GLY A 132 3.17 -30.47 14.86
N ILE A 133 2.26 -30.08 13.96
CA ILE A 133 0.83 -30.37 14.02
C ILE A 133 0.38 -30.89 12.66
N TYR A 134 -0.41 -31.95 12.66
CA TYR A 134 -1.12 -32.44 11.50
C TYR A 134 -2.46 -31.73 11.37
N LEU A 135 -2.66 -30.99 10.28
CA LEU A 135 -3.92 -30.34 9.98
C LEU A 135 -4.83 -31.28 9.17
N PRO A 136 -6.11 -31.42 9.53
CA PRO A 136 -7.06 -32.19 8.74
C PRO A 136 -7.53 -31.39 7.54
N TYR A 137 -7.52 -32.05 6.37
CA TYR A 137 -7.96 -31.50 5.10
C TYR A 137 -8.92 -32.48 4.40
N TRP A 138 -9.82 -31.95 3.60
CA TRP A 138 -10.60 -32.68 2.62
C TRP A 138 -9.88 -32.68 1.28
N GLU A 139 -9.64 -33.86 0.72
CA GLU A 139 -9.15 -34.02 -0.64
C GLU A 139 -10.28 -34.50 -1.55
N TYR A 140 -10.60 -33.69 -2.57
CA TYR A 140 -11.71 -33.92 -3.48
C TYR A 140 -11.25 -34.61 -4.77
N LYS A 141 -12.07 -35.55 -5.22
CA LYS A 141 -12.00 -36.14 -6.56
C LYS A 141 -13.21 -35.67 -7.36
N VAL A 142 -12.94 -35.01 -8.47
CA VAL A 142 -13.96 -34.38 -9.32
C VAL A 142 -13.96 -35.04 -10.68
N VAL A 143 -15.13 -35.42 -11.16
CA VAL A 143 -15.35 -35.99 -12.49
C VAL A 143 -16.14 -34.99 -13.32
N GLN A 144 -15.72 -34.78 -14.56
CA GLN A 144 -16.39 -33.93 -15.54
C GLN A 144 -16.68 -34.75 -16.79
N SER A 145 -17.89 -34.69 -17.31
CA SER A 145 -18.26 -35.50 -18.47
C SER A 145 -19.22 -34.77 -19.40
N ALA A 146 -18.70 -34.34 -20.55
CA ALA A 146 -19.49 -33.89 -21.68
C ALA A 146 -19.33 -34.85 -22.87
N ALA A 147 -19.28 -36.16 -22.59
CA ALA A 147 -18.93 -37.17 -23.58
C ALA A 147 -19.98 -37.34 -24.71
N LYS A 148 -21.25 -37.05 -24.44
CA LYS A 148 -22.36 -37.20 -25.41
C LYS A 148 -22.62 -35.94 -26.23
N GLU A 149 -22.70 -34.79 -25.57
CA GLU A 149 -23.10 -33.51 -26.22
C GLU A 149 -21.89 -32.70 -26.70
N GLY A 150 -20.76 -32.82 -26.01
CA GLY A 150 -19.54 -32.07 -26.26
C GLY A 150 -19.63 -30.58 -25.91
N VAL A 151 -18.52 -30.01 -25.48
CA VAL A 151 -18.43 -28.58 -25.16
C VAL A 151 -18.30 -27.79 -26.46
N SER A 152 -19.28 -26.95 -26.75
CA SER A 152 -19.32 -26.15 -27.97
C SER A 152 -18.91 -24.70 -27.71
N PHE A 153 -17.83 -24.24 -28.34
CA PHE A 153 -17.35 -22.85 -28.23
C PHE A 153 -16.98 -22.26 -29.60
N GLU A 154 -16.92 -20.94 -29.69
CA GLU A 154 -16.56 -20.22 -30.91
C GLU A 154 -15.12 -19.70 -30.83
N ALA A 155 -14.34 -19.98 -31.88
CA ALA A 155 -12.96 -19.57 -31.98
C ALA A 155 -12.61 -19.07 -33.39
N THR A 156 -11.80 -18.03 -33.48
CA THR A 156 -11.36 -17.43 -34.75
C THR A 156 -9.94 -17.85 -35.11
N LYS A 157 -9.63 -18.04 -36.38
CA LYS A 157 -8.27 -18.27 -36.87
C LYS A 157 -7.96 -17.33 -38.02
N THR A 158 -6.84 -16.62 -37.91
CA THR A 158 -6.36 -15.70 -38.94
C THR A 158 -5.34 -16.40 -39.82
N SER A 159 -5.55 -16.41 -41.13
CA SER A 159 -4.62 -16.99 -42.09
C SER A 159 -4.76 -16.28 -43.45
N GLY A 160 -3.64 -15.86 -44.03
CA GLY A 160 -3.61 -15.30 -45.38
C GLY A 160 -4.46 -14.03 -45.59
N GLY A 161 -4.60 -13.17 -44.59
CA GLY A 161 -5.42 -11.95 -44.67
C GLY A 161 -6.93 -12.17 -44.49
N TYR A 162 -7.35 -13.36 -44.07
CA TYR A 162 -8.73 -13.69 -43.74
C TYR A 162 -8.86 -14.10 -42.27
N GLU A 163 -9.98 -13.75 -41.65
CA GLU A 163 -10.43 -14.21 -40.35
C GLU A 163 -11.57 -15.22 -40.54
N ASP A 164 -11.28 -16.50 -40.23
CA ASP A 164 -12.29 -17.56 -40.19
C ASP A 164 -12.83 -17.72 -38.77
N THR A 165 -14.15 -17.76 -38.62
CA THR A 165 -14.80 -18.14 -37.35
C THR A 165 -15.27 -19.59 -37.41
N TYR A 166 -14.90 -20.37 -36.40
CA TYR A 166 -15.28 -21.77 -36.25
C TYR A 166 -16.11 -21.98 -35.00
N ARG A 167 -17.16 -22.81 -35.12
CA ARG A 167 -17.79 -23.48 -33.99
C ARG A 167 -17.10 -24.82 -33.79
N ILE A 168 -16.51 -25.00 -32.62
CA ILE A 168 -15.74 -26.18 -32.25
C ILE A 168 -16.49 -26.88 -31.13
N THR A 169 -16.82 -28.16 -31.33
CA THR A 169 -17.46 -29.00 -30.33
C THR A 169 -16.49 -30.11 -29.92
N VAL A 170 -16.20 -30.17 -28.63
CA VAL A 170 -15.20 -31.09 -28.05
C VAL A 170 -15.88 -31.98 -27.02
N PRO A 171 -16.17 -33.25 -27.36
CA PRO A 171 -16.49 -34.25 -26.36
C PRO A 171 -15.29 -34.46 -25.45
N PHE A 172 -15.50 -34.49 -24.15
CA PHE A 172 -14.42 -34.80 -23.21
C PHE A 172 -14.95 -35.53 -21.97
N ALA A 173 -14.06 -36.29 -21.34
CA ALA A 173 -14.20 -36.81 -20.00
C ALA A 173 -12.94 -36.41 -19.21
N GLY A 174 -13.13 -35.73 -18.09
CA GLY A 174 -12.07 -35.24 -17.22
C GLY A 174 -12.19 -35.85 -15.84
N LYS A 175 -11.05 -36.14 -15.23
CA LYS A 175 -10.92 -36.44 -13.80
C LYS A 175 -9.89 -35.50 -13.21
N ILE A 176 -10.22 -34.83 -12.11
CA ILE A 176 -9.35 -33.92 -11.37
C ILE A 176 -9.26 -34.42 -9.94
N GLU A 177 -8.06 -34.71 -9.47
CA GLU A 177 -7.77 -35.29 -8.16
C GLU A 177 -6.74 -34.45 -7.42
N GLY A 178 -6.83 -34.41 -6.09
CA GLY A 178 -5.87 -33.69 -5.24
C GLY A 178 -6.25 -32.24 -4.97
N ILE A 179 -7.51 -31.83 -5.18
CA ILE A 179 -7.97 -30.51 -4.72
C ILE A 179 -8.14 -30.59 -3.21
N GLN A 180 -7.46 -29.74 -2.45
CA GLN A 180 -7.40 -29.80 -0.99
C GLN A 180 -7.99 -28.54 -0.35
N HIS A 181 -8.89 -28.71 0.62
CA HIS A 181 -9.40 -27.65 1.50
C HIS A 181 -9.32 -28.06 2.96
N ASP A 182 -9.16 -27.09 3.85
CA ASP A 182 -9.09 -27.31 5.28
C ASP A 182 -10.38 -27.96 5.81
N ALA A 183 -10.25 -28.75 6.86
CA ALA A 183 -11.37 -29.38 7.55
C ALA A 183 -11.52 -28.87 9.00
N SER A 184 -10.85 -27.76 9.34
CA SER A 184 -10.76 -27.21 10.69
C SER A 184 -11.19 -25.75 10.70
N SER A 185 -12.25 -25.44 11.44
CA SER A 185 -12.78 -24.08 11.62
C SER A 185 -11.87 -23.18 12.44
N SER A 186 -10.87 -23.78 13.11
CA SER A 186 -9.89 -23.08 13.93
C SER A 186 -8.72 -22.53 13.11
N PHE A 187 -8.56 -23.01 11.88
CA PHE A 187 -7.46 -22.66 11.00
C PHE A 187 -7.98 -21.84 9.81
N ASP A 188 -7.45 -20.62 9.67
CA ASP A 188 -7.90 -19.68 8.64
C ASP A 188 -7.56 -20.18 7.21
N ASP A 189 -8.58 -20.34 6.35
CA ASP A 189 -8.45 -20.77 4.95
C ASP A 189 -7.33 -20.03 4.20
N SER A 190 -7.16 -18.72 4.45
CA SER A 190 -6.17 -17.91 3.75
C SER A 190 -4.74 -18.28 4.13
N ILE A 191 -4.49 -18.69 5.37
CA ILE A 191 -3.19 -19.19 5.82
C ILE A 191 -2.92 -20.56 5.17
N GLY A 192 -3.92 -21.43 5.11
CA GLY A 192 -3.85 -22.71 4.43
C GLY A 192 -3.52 -22.61 2.94
N GLU A 193 -4.21 -21.70 2.25
CA GLU A 193 -3.95 -21.40 0.85
C GLU A 193 -2.52 -20.87 0.63
N GLU A 194 -1.93 -20.12 1.56
CA GLU A 194 -0.58 -19.58 1.44
C GLU A 194 0.54 -20.63 1.59
N ILE A 195 0.34 -21.63 2.44
CA ILE A 195 1.31 -22.72 2.67
C ILE A 195 1.17 -23.88 1.67
N ALA A 196 0.10 -23.92 0.90
CA ALA A 196 -0.10 -24.82 -0.22
C ALA A 196 0.92 -24.56 -1.37
N PRO A 197 1.15 -25.52 -2.29
CA PRO A 197 0.59 -26.87 -2.31
C PRO A 197 1.29 -27.82 -1.33
N PHE A 198 0.54 -28.84 -0.91
CA PHE A 198 1.10 -30.04 -0.30
C PHE A 198 1.24 -31.12 -1.37
N GLY A 199 2.08 -32.11 -1.09
CA GLY A 199 2.70 -33.05 -2.02
C GLY A 199 1.76 -33.72 -3.02
N LYS A 200 2.37 -34.26 -4.07
CA LYS A 200 1.65 -35.04 -5.08
C LYS A 200 1.14 -36.34 -4.46
N GLU A 201 0.14 -36.96 -5.08
CA GLU A 201 -0.43 -38.23 -4.61
C GLU A 201 0.63 -39.31 -4.30
N SER A 202 1.74 -39.35 -5.08
CA SER A 202 2.88 -40.26 -4.85
C SER A 202 3.60 -40.09 -3.51
N GLU A 203 3.40 -38.96 -2.84
CA GLU A 203 4.04 -38.60 -1.57
C GLU A 203 3.11 -38.86 -0.37
N GLN A 204 1.86 -39.22 -0.64
CA GLN A 204 0.87 -39.59 0.35
C GLN A 204 1.01 -41.07 0.72
N LYS A 205 0.88 -41.38 2.00
CA LYS A 205 0.86 -42.75 2.52
C LYS A 205 -0.51 -43.06 3.08
N GLU A 206 -0.85 -44.34 3.13
CA GLU A 206 -2.00 -44.80 3.92
C GLU A 206 -1.78 -44.35 5.37
N PHE A 207 -2.83 -43.79 5.98
CA PHE A 207 -2.72 -43.31 7.34
C PHE A 207 -2.38 -44.47 8.26
N GLU A 208 -1.39 -44.27 9.14
CA GLU A 208 -1.09 -45.15 10.26
C GLU A 208 -0.85 -44.32 11.52
N PRO A 209 -1.40 -44.67 12.69
CA PRO A 209 -1.27 -43.89 13.92
C PRO A 209 0.18 -43.61 14.33
N GLY A 210 1.13 -44.48 13.98
CA GLY A 210 2.55 -44.28 14.26
C GLY A 210 3.13 -42.99 13.66
N TYR A 211 2.57 -42.44 12.59
CA TYR A 211 2.99 -41.13 12.06
C TYR A 211 2.69 -39.95 13.01
N LEU A 212 1.74 -40.13 13.94
CA LEU A 212 1.41 -39.13 14.96
C LEU A 212 2.28 -39.25 16.22
N ALA A 213 3.21 -40.21 16.28
CA ALA A 213 4.09 -40.38 17.43
C ALA A 213 5.06 -39.19 17.55
N GLY A 214 4.96 -38.40 18.62
CA GLY A 214 5.72 -37.15 18.78
C GLY A 214 5.13 -35.92 18.08
N PHE A 215 3.93 -36.03 17.48
CA PHE A 215 3.24 -34.93 16.81
C PHE A 215 1.80 -34.79 17.31
N PHE A 216 1.25 -33.58 17.18
CA PHE A 216 -0.17 -33.34 17.44
C PHE A 216 -0.97 -33.42 16.15
N ALA A 217 -2.28 -33.60 16.25
CA ALA A 217 -3.22 -33.40 15.16
C ALA A 217 -4.33 -32.44 15.58
N ASP A 218 -4.84 -31.67 14.64
CA ASP A 218 -6.02 -30.82 14.85
C ASP A 218 -7.30 -31.59 14.52
N THR A 219 -8.42 -31.11 15.06
CA THR A 219 -9.72 -31.78 14.96
C THR A 219 -10.42 -31.39 13.65
N ALA A 220 -11.00 -32.38 12.96
CA ALA A 220 -11.84 -32.13 11.79
C ALA A 220 -13.28 -31.80 12.23
N ASP A 221 -13.66 -30.51 12.23
CA ASP A 221 -14.97 -30.02 12.67
C ASP A 221 -15.77 -29.33 11.55
N VAL A 222 -15.20 -29.16 10.35
CA VAL A 222 -15.88 -28.62 9.17
C VAL A 222 -16.28 -29.76 8.22
N PRO A 223 -17.56 -29.87 7.83
CA PRO A 223 -18.04 -30.83 6.82
C PRO A 223 -17.48 -30.55 5.41
N SER A 224 -17.35 -31.61 4.60
CA SER A 224 -16.77 -31.50 3.25
C SER A 224 -17.66 -30.78 2.23
N ASP A 225 -18.98 -30.83 2.40
CA ASP A 225 -19.97 -30.25 1.47
C ASP A 225 -19.97 -28.71 1.45
N ILE A 226 -19.41 -28.07 2.49
CA ILE A 226 -19.28 -26.61 2.60
C ILE A 226 -18.49 -26.00 1.43
N TYR A 227 -17.53 -26.74 0.87
CA TYR A 227 -16.70 -26.25 -0.22
C TYR A 227 -17.18 -26.68 -1.62
N ASP A 228 -18.26 -27.45 -1.74
CA ASP A 228 -18.69 -28.08 -3.01
C ASP A 228 -18.81 -27.08 -4.18
N GLU A 229 -19.43 -25.92 -3.96
CA GLU A 229 -19.56 -24.86 -4.98
C GLU A 229 -18.18 -24.30 -5.39
N LYS A 230 -17.30 -24.05 -4.41
CA LYS A 230 -15.93 -23.56 -4.64
C LYS A 230 -15.12 -24.59 -5.45
N ILE A 231 -15.26 -25.88 -5.11
CA ILE A 231 -14.59 -26.99 -5.81
C ILE A 231 -15.09 -27.11 -7.26
N ARG A 232 -16.40 -27.10 -7.49
CA ARG A 232 -16.99 -27.17 -8.84
C ARG A 232 -16.56 -25.98 -9.69
N SER A 233 -16.62 -24.77 -9.13
CA SER A 233 -16.18 -23.55 -9.79
C SER A 233 -14.70 -23.58 -10.16
N TYR A 234 -13.83 -24.05 -9.25
CA TYR A 234 -12.41 -24.22 -9.50
C TYR A 234 -12.13 -25.22 -10.63
N ALA A 235 -12.76 -26.40 -10.59
CA ALA A 235 -12.64 -27.43 -11.62
C ALA A 235 -13.09 -26.92 -12.99
N ASN A 236 -14.21 -26.19 -13.04
CA ASN A 236 -14.74 -25.56 -14.24
C ASN A 236 -13.78 -24.51 -14.80
N GLU A 237 -13.28 -23.58 -13.97
CA GLU A 237 -12.34 -22.54 -14.41
C GLU A 237 -11.05 -23.17 -14.98
N ARG A 238 -10.52 -24.21 -14.32
CA ARG A 238 -9.33 -24.94 -14.74
C ARG A 238 -9.52 -25.58 -16.13
N THR A 239 -10.58 -26.37 -16.31
CA THR A 239 -10.85 -27.08 -17.57
C THR A 239 -11.12 -26.12 -18.72
N LYS A 240 -11.87 -25.03 -18.47
CA LYS A 240 -12.07 -23.95 -19.46
C LYS A 240 -10.75 -23.33 -19.90
N LYS A 241 -9.86 -23.03 -18.95
CA LYS A 241 -8.55 -22.43 -19.24
C LYS A 241 -7.66 -23.38 -20.03
N GLU A 242 -7.62 -24.66 -19.67
CA GLU A 242 -6.84 -25.68 -20.39
C GLU A 242 -7.35 -25.86 -21.83
N LEU A 243 -8.67 -25.95 -22.03
CA LEU A 243 -9.29 -25.98 -23.36
C LEU A 243 -8.96 -24.71 -24.16
N THR A 244 -9.04 -23.54 -23.55
CA THR A 244 -8.72 -22.26 -24.21
C THR A 244 -7.26 -22.25 -24.69
N GLN A 245 -6.33 -22.55 -23.78
CA GLN A 245 -4.90 -22.58 -24.07
C GLN A 245 -4.55 -23.59 -25.18
N ARG A 246 -5.13 -24.80 -25.14
CA ARG A 246 -4.92 -25.85 -26.15
C ARG A 246 -5.27 -25.40 -27.57
N TYR A 247 -6.29 -24.56 -27.73
CA TYR A 247 -6.69 -24.04 -29.04
C TYR A 247 -5.93 -22.77 -29.43
N GLU A 248 -5.53 -21.95 -28.47
CA GLU A 248 -4.60 -20.83 -28.69
C GLU A 248 -3.25 -21.30 -29.23
N GLU A 249 -2.69 -22.37 -28.66
CA GLU A 249 -1.46 -23.02 -29.15
C GLU A 249 -1.61 -23.58 -30.58
N ARG A 250 -2.85 -23.83 -31.04
CA ARG A 250 -3.18 -24.28 -32.41
C ARG A 250 -3.48 -23.10 -33.37
N GLY A 251 -3.27 -21.87 -32.90
CA GLY A 251 -3.46 -20.63 -33.66
C GLY A 251 -4.91 -20.17 -33.73
N PHE A 252 -5.76 -20.54 -32.77
CA PHE A 252 -7.13 -20.02 -32.65
C PHE A 252 -7.24 -18.98 -31.53
N THR A 253 -8.12 -18.00 -31.66
CA THR A 253 -8.52 -17.11 -30.56
C THR A 253 -9.93 -17.47 -30.12
N VAL A 254 -10.09 -17.98 -28.90
CA VAL A 254 -11.40 -18.35 -28.35
C VAL A 254 -12.17 -17.07 -27.99
N ARG A 255 -13.38 -16.89 -28.53
CA ARG A 255 -14.18 -15.67 -28.32
C ARG A 255 -15.39 -15.90 -27.42
N LYS A 256 -16.14 -16.98 -27.65
CA LYS A 256 -17.37 -17.28 -26.91
C LYS A 256 -17.30 -18.69 -26.36
N PHE A 257 -17.19 -18.78 -25.04
CA PHE A 257 -17.26 -20.02 -24.29
C PHE A 257 -18.64 -20.11 -23.62
N PRO A 258 -19.31 -21.27 -23.60
CA PRO A 258 -20.58 -21.45 -22.89
C PRO A 258 -20.39 -21.26 -21.38
N ASP A 259 -21.50 -21.23 -20.64
CA ASP A 259 -21.41 -21.34 -19.20
C ASP A 259 -20.72 -22.66 -18.85
N ALA A 260 -19.68 -22.58 -18.01
CA ALA A 260 -18.83 -23.72 -17.69
C ALA A 260 -19.56 -24.73 -16.79
N GLU A 261 -20.51 -24.26 -15.98
CA GLU A 261 -21.27 -25.11 -15.07
C GLU A 261 -22.25 -26.00 -15.84
N GLU A 262 -22.94 -25.44 -16.82
CA GLU A 262 -23.84 -26.18 -17.72
C GLU A 262 -23.07 -27.08 -18.69
N ALA A 263 -21.89 -26.66 -19.16
CA ALA A 263 -21.17 -27.35 -20.23
C ALA A 263 -20.34 -28.55 -19.78
N PHE A 264 -19.88 -28.60 -18.53
CA PHE A 264 -18.92 -29.61 -18.07
C PHE A 264 -19.53 -30.76 -17.26
N HIS A 265 -20.77 -30.63 -16.79
CA HIS A 265 -21.46 -31.61 -15.93
C HIS A 265 -20.55 -32.11 -14.81
N THR A 266 -20.08 -31.17 -14.00
CA THR A 266 -19.08 -31.42 -12.97
C THR A 266 -19.72 -32.06 -11.74
N GLU A 267 -19.22 -33.22 -11.33
CA GLU A 267 -19.67 -33.98 -10.15
C GLU A 267 -18.49 -34.26 -9.21
N ILE A 268 -18.74 -34.20 -7.91
CA ILE A 268 -17.77 -34.57 -6.88
C ILE A 268 -17.97 -36.05 -6.59
N GLU A 269 -16.98 -36.87 -6.91
CA GLU A 269 -17.01 -38.33 -6.75
C GLU A 269 -16.79 -38.73 -5.28
N SER A 270 -15.85 -38.06 -4.61
CA SER A 270 -15.54 -38.30 -3.18
C SER A 270 -14.79 -37.13 -2.57
N ALA A 271 -14.87 -37.02 -1.24
CA ALA A 271 -14.07 -36.15 -0.41
C ALA A 271 -13.41 -37.00 0.70
N ASP A 272 -12.13 -37.30 0.54
CA ASP A 272 -11.37 -38.14 1.46
C ASP A 272 -10.66 -37.26 2.49
N ARG A 273 -10.66 -37.64 3.77
CA ARG A 273 -9.91 -36.90 4.79
C ARG A 273 -8.44 -37.28 4.78
N ILE A 274 -7.57 -36.27 4.73
CA ILE A 274 -6.11 -36.39 4.74
C ILE A 274 -5.50 -35.53 5.86
N LEU A 275 -4.38 -35.98 6.43
CA LEU A 275 -3.60 -35.22 7.41
C LEU A 275 -2.36 -34.61 6.76
N LEU A 276 -2.19 -33.29 6.90
CA LEU A 276 -1.09 -32.52 6.30
C LEU A 276 -0.12 -32.00 7.37
N PRO A 277 1.21 -32.15 7.19
CA PRO A 277 2.20 -31.82 8.20
C PRO A 277 2.51 -30.33 8.20
N VAL A 278 2.36 -29.68 9.35
CA VAL A 278 2.56 -28.24 9.50
C VAL A 278 3.30 -27.91 10.78
N TRP A 279 4.30 -27.04 10.69
CA TRP A 279 4.94 -26.45 11.86
C TRP A 279 4.27 -25.14 12.23
N PHE A 280 3.83 -25.04 13.48
CA PHE A 280 3.06 -23.93 13.99
C PHE A 280 3.83 -23.19 15.08
N LEU A 281 3.78 -21.86 15.05
CA LEU A 281 4.32 -20.98 16.08
C LEU A 281 3.35 -19.83 16.31
N THR A 282 3.10 -19.54 17.58
CA THR A 282 2.12 -18.53 18.01
C THR A 282 2.81 -17.46 18.83
N TRP A 283 2.77 -16.23 18.32
CA TRP A 283 3.22 -15.06 19.06
C TRP A 283 2.02 -14.35 19.66
N ARG A 284 1.91 -14.32 20.99
CA ARG A 284 0.79 -13.67 21.70
C ARG A 284 1.20 -12.31 22.24
N ARG A 285 0.37 -11.30 22.03
CA ARG A 285 0.46 -9.99 22.69
C ARG A 285 -0.93 -9.53 23.12
N LYS A 286 -1.15 -9.46 24.43
CA LYS A 286 -2.46 -9.15 25.06
C LYS A 286 -3.53 -10.17 24.65
N ASP A 287 -4.57 -9.68 23.99
CA ASP A 287 -5.77 -10.38 23.52
C ASP A 287 -5.63 -10.89 22.08
N ARG A 288 -4.42 -10.82 21.50
CA ARG A 288 -4.19 -11.17 20.09
C ARG A 288 -2.98 -12.03 19.85
N VAL A 289 -3.03 -12.77 18.74
CA VAL A 289 -2.04 -13.76 18.32
C VAL A 289 -1.62 -13.55 16.87
N ALA A 290 -0.35 -13.67 16.56
CA ALA A 290 0.16 -13.81 15.19
C ALA A 290 0.57 -15.27 14.97
N TYR A 291 0.13 -15.84 13.84
CA TYR A 291 0.47 -17.21 13.47
C TYR A 291 1.63 -17.25 12.49
N SER A 292 2.54 -18.19 12.71
CA SER A 292 3.63 -18.50 11.81
C SER A 292 3.59 -19.98 11.50
N VAL A 293 3.36 -20.29 10.23
CA VAL A 293 2.97 -21.60 9.76
C VAL A 293 3.89 -22.02 8.63
N VAL A 294 4.58 -23.14 8.79
CA VAL A 294 5.51 -23.68 7.80
C VAL A 294 5.00 -25.03 7.34
N ASN A 295 4.87 -25.21 6.04
CA ASN A 295 4.58 -26.49 5.41
C ASN A 295 5.70 -27.49 5.75
N GLY A 296 5.36 -28.55 6.50
CA GLY A 296 6.28 -29.55 7.02
C GLY A 296 6.85 -30.50 5.97
N GLU A 297 6.44 -30.36 4.70
CA GLU A 297 6.98 -31.11 3.57
C GLU A 297 7.88 -30.22 2.69
N THR A 298 7.37 -29.05 2.30
CA THR A 298 8.04 -28.18 1.32
C THR A 298 8.91 -27.10 1.97
N GLY A 299 8.68 -26.78 3.25
CA GLY A 299 9.33 -25.67 3.96
C GLY A 299 8.76 -24.28 3.60
N LYS A 300 7.65 -24.23 2.84
CA LYS A 300 6.98 -22.98 2.48
C LYS A 300 6.34 -22.34 3.72
N ILE A 301 6.48 -21.03 3.88
CA ILE A 301 6.10 -20.33 5.09
C ILE A 301 5.07 -19.21 4.89
N ALA A 302 3.96 -19.30 5.60
CA ALA A 302 3.03 -18.20 5.88
C ALA A 302 3.31 -17.67 7.28
N ALA A 303 3.38 -16.35 7.44
CA ALA A 303 3.70 -15.77 8.75
C ALA A 303 3.11 -14.38 8.85
N ASP A 304 2.37 -14.18 9.92
CA ASP A 304 1.85 -12.92 10.36
C ASP A 304 2.94 -12.15 11.10
N ILE A 305 3.43 -11.06 10.50
CA ILE A 305 4.51 -10.25 11.08
C ILE A 305 3.97 -8.86 11.40
N PRO A 306 3.57 -8.60 12.65
CA PRO A 306 3.16 -7.26 13.06
C PRO A 306 4.34 -6.29 13.02
N VAL A 307 4.02 -5.01 12.92
CA VAL A 307 4.96 -3.88 12.94
C VAL A 307 5.05 -3.28 14.34
N ASP A 308 6.27 -3.08 14.79
CA ASP A 308 6.62 -2.34 15.99
C ASP A 308 6.58 -0.83 15.70
N ILE A 309 5.54 -0.15 16.21
CA ILE A 309 5.30 1.29 15.95
C ILE A 309 6.49 2.17 16.39
N PRO A 310 7.07 2.01 17.61
CA PRO A 310 8.28 2.73 17.98
C PRO A 310 9.44 2.54 17.01
N LYS A 311 9.70 1.31 16.54
CA LYS A 311 10.74 1.07 15.53
C LYS A 311 10.44 1.76 14.21
N TYR A 312 9.19 1.72 13.76
CA TYR A 312 8.77 2.42 12.55
C TYR A 312 9.06 3.92 12.64
N LEU A 313 8.64 4.59 13.73
CA LEU A 313 8.88 6.03 13.91
C LEU A 313 10.37 6.35 14.01
N LEU A 314 11.14 5.57 14.76
CA LEU A 314 12.59 5.77 14.89
C LEU A 314 13.31 5.59 13.55
N CYS A 315 12.98 4.55 12.79
CA CYS A 315 13.55 4.32 11.47
C CYS A 315 13.13 5.40 10.46
N SER A 316 11.93 5.97 10.58
CA SER A 316 11.51 7.12 9.75
C SER A 316 12.30 8.37 10.13
N LEU A 317 12.53 8.63 11.41
CA LEU A 317 13.38 9.73 11.85
C LEU A 317 14.82 9.59 11.31
N LEU A 318 15.39 8.38 11.36
CA LEU A 318 16.72 8.11 10.82
C LEU A 318 16.77 8.22 9.28
N LEU A 319 15.73 7.77 8.58
CA LEU A 319 15.62 7.87 7.12
C LEU A 319 15.41 9.33 6.66
N ALA A 320 14.84 10.19 7.50
CA ALA A 320 14.71 11.61 7.19
C ALA A 320 16.07 12.31 7.04
N ILE A 321 17.12 11.85 7.72
CA ILE A 321 18.46 12.45 7.64
C ILE A 321 19.03 12.40 6.21
N PRO A 322 19.19 11.24 5.55
CA PRO A 322 19.68 11.20 4.18
C PRO A 322 18.71 11.84 3.17
N ILE A 323 17.39 11.77 3.40
CA ILE A 323 16.41 12.48 2.56
C ILE A 323 16.60 14.00 2.68
N PHE A 324 16.84 14.52 3.88
CA PHE A 324 17.11 15.93 4.11
C PHE A 324 18.34 16.40 3.33
N PHE A 325 19.46 15.66 3.39
CA PHE A 325 20.64 16.02 2.59
C PHE A 325 20.37 15.94 1.09
N LEU A 326 19.62 14.93 0.64
CA LEU A 326 19.22 14.79 -0.76
C LEU A 326 18.36 15.98 -1.22
N LEU A 327 17.35 16.36 -0.43
CA LEU A 327 16.49 17.51 -0.72
C LEU A 327 17.33 18.79 -0.77
N ASN A 328 18.24 19.02 0.17
CA ASN A 328 19.06 20.24 0.14
C ASN A 328 20.01 20.35 -1.07
N LEU A 329 20.39 19.21 -1.67
CA LEU A 329 21.25 19.17 -2.85
C LEU A 329 20.50 19.59 -4.13
N PHE A 330 19.21 19.26 -4.23
CA PHE A 330 18.44 19.40 -5.47
C PHE A 330 17.25 20.35 -5.37
N LEU A 331 16.86 20.73 -4.16
CA LEU A 331 15.63 21.45 -3.88
C LEU A 331 15.88 22.62 -2.94
N SER A 332 15.34 23.77 -3.29
CA SER A 332 15.42 24.98 -2.49
C SER A 332 14.03 25.48 -2.09
N ALA A 333 13.24 24.57 -1.52
CA ALA A 333 11.84 24.79 -1.24
C ALA A 333 11.58 26.06 -0.39
N THR A 334 10.90 27.03 -0.99
CA THR A 334 10.24 28.15 -0.32
C THR A 334 9.12 27.66 0.61
N ALA A 335 8.71 28.48 1.59
CA ALA A 335 7.63 28.07 2.51
C ALA A 335 6.28 27.76 1.81
N PRO A 336 5.83 28.52 0.78
CA PRO A 336 4.62 28.19 0.03
C PRO A 336 4.72 26.89 -0.78
N SER A 337 5.86 26.63 -1.44
CA SER A 337 6.06 25.39 -2.21
C SER A 337 6.12 24.16 -1.31
N ALA A 338 6.84 24.26 -0.18
CA ALA A 338 6.92 23.20 0.83
C ALA A 338 5.54 22.91 1.46
N MET A 339 4.76 23.95 1.74
CA MET A 339 3.37 23.82 2.21
C MET A 339 2.50 23.09 1.18
N THR A 340 2.59 23.48 -0.09
CA THR A 340 1.84 22.86 -1.20
C THR A 340 2.18 21.38 -1.33
N ALA A 341 3.48 21.05 -1.34
CA ALA A 341 3.96 19.67 -1.37
C ALA A 341 3.45 18.85 -0.18
N SER A 342 3.43 19.42 1.03
CA SER A 342 2.87 18.76 2.21
C SER A 342 1.37 18.42 2.05
N GLY A 343 0.59 19.31 1.42
CA GLY A 343 -0.82 19.08 1.12
C GLY A 343 -1.05 17.92 0.16
N PHE A 344 -0.25 17.81 -0.88
CA PHE A 344 -0.30 16.65 -1.77
C PHE A 344 0.12 15.38 -1.02
N LEU A 345 1.20 15.39 -0.25
CA LEU A 345 1.61 14.24 0.56
C LEU A 345 0.50 13.80 1.55
N ALA A 346 -0.28 14.74 2.09
CA ALA A 346 -1.49 14.43 2.85
C ALA A 346 -2.57 13.77 1.98
N ALA A 347 -2.84 14.27 0.79
CA ALA A 347 -3.77 13.64 -0.17
C ALA A 347 -3.37 12.20 -0.49
N LEU A 348 -2.07 11.94 -0.72
CA LEU A 348 -1.53 10.60 -0.92
C LEU A 348 -1.78 9.71 0.29
N CYS A 349 -1.50 10.22 1.49
CA CYS A 349 -1.76 9.50 2.74
C CYS A 349 -3.25 9.14 2.88
N GLY A 350 -4.16 10.06 2.54
CA GLY A 350 -5.61 9.82 2.53
C GLY A 350 -6.04 8.75 1.52
N PHE A 351 -5.50 8.78 0.31
CA PHE A 351 -5.77 7.76 -0.70
C PHE A 351 -5.27 6.38 -0.27
N VAL A 352 -4.06 6.31 0.27
CA VAL A 352 -3.47 5.09 0.85
C VAL A 352 -4.35 4.58 1.99
N TYR A 353 -4.85 5.46 2.85
CA TYR A 353 -5.75 5.08 3.94
C TYR A 353 -7.02 4.43 3.41
N PHE A 354 -7.70 5.10 2.49
CA PHE A 354 -8.94 4.61 1.88
C PHE A 354 -8.77 3.25 1.21
N TRP A 355 -7.68 3.05 0.47
CA TRP A 355 -7.40 1.78 -0.21
C TRP A 355 -7.26 0.62 0.79
N ASN A 356 -6.60 0.86 1.93
CA ASN A 356 -6.42 -0.16 2.95
C ASN A 356 -7.71 -0.43 3.73
N MET A 357 -8.55 0.60 3.93
CA MET A 357 -9.86 0.50 4.59
C MET A 357 -10.75 -0.59 3.98
N ARG A 358 -10.76 -0.74 2.65
CA ARG A 358 -11.56 -1.79 1.99
C ARG A 358 -11.09 -3.21 2.37
N LYS A 359 -9.78 -3.43 2.40
CA LYS A 359 -9.20 -4.73 2.78
C LYS A 359 -9.47 -5.05 4.25
N LEU A 360 -9.45 -4.03 5.09
CA LEU A 360 -9.78 -4.12 6.51
C LEU A 360 -11.19 -4.65 6.73
N ILE A 361 -12.19 -4.00 6.13
CA ILE A 361 -13.60 -4.38 6.31
C ILE A 361 -13.87 -5.83 5.88
N LEU A 362 -13.29 -6.27 4.76
CA LEU A 362 -13.53 -7.62 4.25
C LEU A 362 -12.99 -8.71 5.20
N ARG A 363 -11.80 -8.49 5.75
CA ARG A 363 -11.14 -9.48 6.60
C ARG A 363 -11.77 -9.56 8.00
N ASP A 364 -12.12 -8.42 8.60
CA ASP A 364 -12.79 -8.38 9.91
C ASP A 364 -14.17 -9.07 9.88
N THR A 365 -14.81 -9.16 8.70
CA THR A 365 -16.09 -9.85 8.54
C THR A 365 -15.99 -11.37 8.36
N HIS A 366 -14.78 -11.96 8.33
CA HIS A 366 -14.54 -13.38 7.97
C HIS A 366 -15.32 -13.80 6.69
N ALA A 367 -15.51 -12.86 5.75
CA ALA A 367 -16.45 -13.05 4.65
C ALA A 367 -16.01 -14.17 3.68
N GLU A 368 -14.70 -14.39 3.58
CA GLU A 368 -14.06 -15.34 2.67
C GLU A 368 -13.71 -16.69 3.33
N ASP A 369 -13.87 -16.82 4.65
CA ASP A 369 -13.58 -18.03 5.44
C ASP A 369 -14.88 -18.84 5.62
N LEU A 370 -15.03 -19.92 4.85
CA LEU A 370 -16.26 -20.71 4.84
C LEU A 370 -16.35 -21.62 6.07
N GLY A 371 -15.24 -22.20 6.52
CA GLY A 371 -15.17 -23.08 7.69
C GLY A 371 -15.57 -22.36 8.99
N TYR A 372 -15.02 -21.17 9.23
CA TYR A 372 -15.38 -20.34 10.39
C TYR A 372 -16.86 -19.93 10.36
N ARG A 373 -17.37 -19.55 9.19
CA ARG A 373 -18.78 -19.14 9.02
C ARG A 373 -19.73 -20.29 9.32
N TYR A 374 -19.41 -21.49 8.86
CA TYR A 374 -20.17 -22.69 9.20
C TYR A 374 -20.17 -22.93 10.70
N ALA A 375 -18.99 -22.97 11.35
CA ALA A 375 -18.88 -23.21 12.78
C ALA A 375 -19.59 -22.11 13.61
N PHE A 376 -19.56 -20.86 13.16
CA PHE A 376 -20.33 -19.78 13.80
C PHE A 376 -21.85 -19.97 13.64
N ALA A 377 -22.32 -20.34 12.45
CA ALA A 377 -23.74 -20.60 12.20
C ALA A 377 -24.26 -21.83 12.97
N ASP A 378 -23.51 -22.93 12.96
CA ASP A 378 -23.83 -24.16 13.71
C ASP A 378 -23.89 -23.89 15.21
N ARG A 379 -22.96 -23.08 15.75
CA ARG A 379 -23.02 -22.62 17.16
C ARG A 379 -24.32 -21.88 17.49
N ILE A 380 -24.72 -20.89 16.68
CA ILE A 380 -25.98 -20.16 16.86
C ILE A 380 -27.19 -21.11 16.78
N ALA A 381 -27.14 -22.09 15.88
CA ALA A 381 -28.20 -23.10 15.74
C ALA A 381 -28.30 -24.00 16.99
N ARG A 382 -27.17 -24.44 17.56
CA ARG A 382 -27.12 -25.25 18.79
C ARG A 382 -27.61 -24.47 20.01
N GLU A 383 -27.28 -23.19 20.14
CA GLU A 383 -27.79 -22.33 21.23
C GLU A 383 -29.31 -22.17 21.16
N LYS A 384 -29.89 -22.02 19.96
CA LYS A 384 -31.34 -21.91 19.76
C LYS A 384 -32.08 -23.24 19.89
N LYS A 385 -31.41 -24.38 19.68
CA LYS A 385 -31.92 -25.74 19.94
C LYS A 385 -32.25 -25.98 21.42
N GLY A 386 -31.85 -25.09 22.32
CA GLY A 386 -32.40 -25.01 23.68
C GLY A 386 -33.90 -24.70 23.77
N ASN A 387 -34.62 -24.46 22.67
CA ASN A 387 -36.06 -24.15 22.75
C ASN A 387 -36.99 -24.59 21.58
N LYS A 388 -36.59 -25.44 20.62
CA LYS A 388 -37.51 -25.99 19.57
C LYS A 388 -37.07 -27.36 19.01
N SER A 389 -38.04 -28.14 18.49
CA SER A 389 -37.88 -29.50 17.92
C SER A 389 -37.21 -29.53 16.53
N GLY A 390 -36.48 -30.61 16.25
CA GLY A 390 -35.38 -30.67 15.27
C GLY A 390 -35.68 -30.74 13.77
N ALA A 391 -36.93 -30.72 13.30
CA ALA A 391 -37.25 -30.76 11.86
C ALA A 391 -37.41 -29.35 11.25
N ASP A 392 -37.99 -28.39 11.98
CA ASP A 392 -38.13 -26.99 11.53
C ASP A 392 -36.78 -26.22 11.53
N LEU A 393 -35.74 -26.82 12.12
CA LEU A 393 -34.42 -26.22 12.33
C LEU A 393 -33.43 -26.47 11.20
N SER A 394 -33.57 -27.54 10.39
CA SER A 394 -32.69 -27.77 9.24
C SER A 394 -32.96 -26.73 8.15
N ASP A 395 -34.24 -26.56 7.82
CA ASP A 395 -34.66 -25.75 6.69
C ASP A 395 -34.46 -24.24 6.99
N GLU A 396 -34.67 -23.79 8.23
CA GLU A 396 -34.43 -22.39 8.63
C GLU A 396 -32.93 -22.04 8.79
N VAL A 397 -32.09 -23.04 9.08
CA VAL A 397 -30.62 -22.87 9.17
C VAL A 397 -30.02 -22.84 7.77
N ASP A 398 -30.43 -23.73 6.88
CA ASP A 398 -29.98 -23.76 5.48
C ASP A 398 -30.41 -22.48 4.73
N GLU A 399 -31.64 -22.01 4.94
CA GLU A 399 -32.15 -20.77 4.34
C GLU A 399 -31.40 -19.51 4.87
N ARG A 400 -30.90 -19.55 6.12
CA ARG A 400 -30.09 -18.46 6.71
C ARG A 400 -28.61 -18.53 6.37
N ILE A 401 -28.04 -19.71 6.24
CA ILE A 401 -26.69 -19.90 5.68
C ILE A 401 -26.70 -19.37 4.25
N GLU A 402 -27.70 -19.75 3.44
CA GLU A 402 -27.93 -19.17 2.12
C GLU A 402 -28.13 -17.65 2.15
N ALA A 403 -28.91 -17.11 3.08
CA ALA A 403 -29.12 -15.66 3.20
C ALA A 403 -27.85 -14.91 3.60
N GLY A 404 -27.03 -15.47 4.50
CA GLY A 404 -25.72 -14.93 4.88
C GLY A 404 -24.69 -15.03 3.75
N VAL A 405 -24.72 -16.10 2.97
CA VAL A 405 -23.93 -16.30 1.74
C VAL A 405 -24.36 -15.29 0.66
N LYS A 406 -25.66 -15.13 0.42
CA LYS A 406 -26.22 -14.15 -0.54
C LYS A 406 -25.99 -12.69 -0.10
N ALA A 407 -26.06 -12.38 1.19
CA ALA A 407 -25.81 -11.03 1.72
C ALA A 407 -24.32 -10.64 1.62
N ALA A 408 -23.41 -11.58 1.82
CA ALA A 408 -21.97 -11.38 1.63
C ALA A 408 -21.58 -11.29 0.13
N GLY A 409 -22.20 -12.10 -0.73
CA GLY A 409 -21.86 -12.20 -2.16
C GLY A 409 -22.40 -11.07 -3.05
N LYS A 410 -23.60 -10.54 -2.79
CA LYS A 410 -24.26 -9.59 -3.71
C LYS A 410 -23.65 -8.18 -3.73
N GLY A 411 -22.93 -7.78 -2.69
CA GLY A 411 -22.39 -6.41 -2.57
C GLY A 411 -20.99 -6.19 -3.15
N LEU A 412 -20.26 -7.25 -3.50
CA LEU A 412 -18.83 -7.18 -3.81
C LEU A 412 -18.52 -7.36 -5.30
N TRP A 413 -19.36 -8.08 -6.03
CA TRP A 413 -19.10 -8.47 -7.43
C TRP A 413 -19.34 -7.34 -8.44
N SER A 414 -20.33 -6.47 -8.24
CA SER A 414 -20.64 -5.38 -9.19
C SER A 414 -19.60 -4.24 -9.17
N PHE A 415 -18.99 -3.97 -8.01
CA PHE A 415 -17.94 -2.95 -7.86
C PHE A 415 -16.53 -3.53 -8.06
N GLY A 416 -16.38 -4.85 -7.89
CA GLY A 416 -15.17 -5.60 -8.22
C GLY A 416 -14.77 -5.44 -9.69
N GLY A 417 -15.73 -5.47 -10.63
CA GLY A 417 -15.48 -5.24 -12.05
C GLY A 417 -15.01 -3.82 -12.39
N PHE A 418 -15.57 -2.80 -11.74
CA PHE A 418 -15.20 -1.39 -11.95
C PHE A 418 -13.77 -1.08 -11.44
N LEU A 419 -13.39 -1.62 -10.27
CA LEU A 419 -12.07 -1.37 -9.66
C LEU A 419 -10.96 -2.35 -10.09
N LYS A 420 -11.29 -3.54 -10.59
CA LYS A 420 -10.28 -4.47 -11.16
C LYS A 420 -9.61 -3.89 -12.40
N ASN A 421 -10.29 -2.97 -13.09
CA ASN A 421 -9.70 -2.16 -14.15
C ASN A 421 -8.74 -1.10 -13.58
N SER A 422 -9.08 -0.43 -12.48
CA SER A 422 -8.20 0.55 -11.81
C SER A 422 -6.96 -0.05 -11.13
N ALA A 423 -6.94 -1.36 -10.82
CA ALA A 423 -5.77 -2.02 -10.22
C ALA A 423 -4.63 -2.24 -11.22
N LYS A 424 -4.90 -2.25 -12.53
CA LYS A 424 -3.85 -2.18 -13.58
C LYS A 424 -3.22 -0.80 -13.69
N ASP A 425 -3.87 0.22 -13.11
CA ASP A 425 -3.49 1.63 -13.21
C ASP A 425 -2.70 2.14 -11.99
N ILE A 426 -2.21 1.26 -11.10
CA ILE A 426 -1.38 1.67 -9.95
C ILE A 426 -0.11 2.37 -10.45
N GLY A 427 0.53 1.84 -11.50
CA GLY A 427 1.70 2.49 -12.11
C GLY A 427 1.36 3.89 -12.66
N ALA A 428 0.24 4.02 -13.36
CA ALA A 428 -0.20 5.29 -13.93
C ALA A 428 -0.59 6.32 -12.85
N GLY A 429 -1.38 5.91 -11.83
CA GLY A 429 -1.78 6.78 -10.73
C GLY A 429 -0.60 7.25 -9.86
N THR A 430 0.39 6.39 -9.63
CA THR A 430 1.60 6.77 -8.88
C THR A 430 2.48 7.72 -9.68
N LEU A 431 2.60 7.52 -11.02
CA LEU A 431 3.33 8.43 -11.90
C LEU A 431 2.63 9.80 -12.04
N ILE A 432 1.31 9.82 -12.14
CA ILE A 432 0.51 11.06 -12.12
C ILE A 432 0.71 11.79 -10.80
N PHE A 433 0.71 11.05 -9.68
CA PHE A 433 0.91 11.63 -8.35
C PHE A 433 2.33 12.20 -8.17
N ILE A 434 3.36 11.48 -8.63
CA ILE A 434 4.74 11.96 -8.65
C ILE A 434 4.86 13.20 -9.55
N GLY A 435 4.17 13.22 -10.69
CA GLY A 435 4.08 14.39 -11.56
C GLY A 435 3.45 15.60 -10.86
N ILE A 436 2.32 15.41 -10.14
CA ILE A 436 1.65 16.48 -9.38
C ILE A 436 2.51 16.95 -8.20
N LEU A 437 3.22 16.04 -7.52
CA LEU A 437 4.15 16.40 -6.45
C LEU A 437 5.36 17.17 -6.99
N PHE A 438 5.89 16.78 -8.15
CA PHE A 438 6.97 17.50 -8.83
C PHE A 438 6.50 18.89 -9.29
N LEU A 439 5.27 18.98 -9.81
CA LEU A 439 4.63 20.25 -10.14
C LEU A 439 4.48 21.16 -8.92
N SER A 440 4.42 20.65 -7.68
CA SER A 440 4.37 21.51 -6.48
C SER A 440 5.60 22.40 -6.29
N PHE A 441 6.66 22.15 -7.07
CA PHE A 441 7.87 22.96 -7.14
C PHE A 441 8.01 23.66 -8.50
N ALA A 442 6.93 23.78 -9.29
CA ALA A 442 6.94 24.41 -10.61
C ALA A 442 7.38 25.89 -10.56
N ASP A 443 7.10 26.58 -9.45
CA ASP A 443 7.57 27.95 -9.21
C ASP A 443 9.11 28.05 -9.18
N GLU A 444 9.83 26.95 -8.88
CA GLU A 444 11.31 26.91 -8.94
C GLU A 444 11.86 26.73 -10.37
N PHE A 445 10.98 26.46 -11.34
CA PHE A 445 11.33 26.20 -12.74
C PHE A 445 10.76 27.28 -13.70
N ASP A 446 10.50 28.50 -13.21
CA ASP A 446 9.91 29.63 -13.96
C ASP A 446 8.49 29.40 -14.51
N PHE A 447 7.74 28.43 -13.97
CA PHE A 447 6.34 28.19 -14.35
C PHE A 447 5.36 28.82 -13.35
N SER A 448 5.32 30.16 -13.29
CA SER A 448 4.39 30.89 -12.40
C SER A 448 2.91 30.78 -12.85
N MET A 449 2.67 30.49 -14.13
CA MET A 449 1.35 30.43 -14.76
C MET A 449 1.12 29.10 -15.50
N ILE A 450 -0.05 28.48 -15.29
CA ILE A 450 -0.46 27.25 -15.99
C ILE A 450 -1.65 27.54 -16.92
N PRO A 451 -1.65 27.06 -18.17
CA PRO A 451 -2.82 27.13 -19.05
C PRO A 451 -3.88 26.11 -18.62
N VAL A 452 -5.02 26.61 -18.11
CA VAL A 452 -6.19 25.82 -17.69
C VAL A 452 -7.39 26.27 -18.52
N PHE A 453 -7.93 25.38 -19.36
CA PHE A 453 -9.06 25.66 -20.25
C PHE A 453 -8.92 26.93 -21.10
N GLY A 454 -7.71 27.24 -21.55
CA GLY A 454 -7.42 28.42 -22.38
C GLY A 454 -7.21 29.72 -21.61
N SER A 455 -7.17 29.67 -20.27
CA SER A 455 -6.82 30.80 -19.41
C SER A 455 -5.53 30.50 -18.64
N TRP A 456 -4.67 31.52 -18.46
CA TRP A 456 -3.49 31.40 -17.60
C TRP A 456 -3.91 31.63 -16.15
N VAL A 457 -3.60 30.66 -15.29
CA VAL A 457 -3.94 30.68 -13.87
C VAL A 457 -2.66 30.56 -13.07
N PRO A 458 -2.45 31.36 -12.02
CA PRO A 458 -1.29 31.22 -11.15
C PRO A 458 -1.17 29.79 -10.60
N PHE A 459 0.05 29.27 -10.57
CA PHE A 459 0.32 27.90 -10.12
C PHE A 459 -0.28 27.61 -8.73
N ARG A 460 -0.16 28.59 -7.83
CA ARG A 460 -0.69 28.53 -6.46
C ARG A 460 -2.21 28.40 -6.38
N THR A 461 -2.95 29.15 -7.20
CA THR A 461 -4.43 29.04 -7.23
C THR A 461 -4.87 27.73 -7.87
N PHE A 462 -4.14 27.26 -8.88
CA PHE A 462 -4.37 25.94 -9.46
C PHE A 462 -4.15 24.81 -8.44
N SER A 463 -3.02 24.79 -7.75
CA SER A 463 -2.67 23.75 -6.76
C SER A 463 -3.63 23.74 -5.56
N SER A 464 -3.99 24.91 -5.03
CA SER A 464 -5.03 25.07 -4.00
C SER A 464 -6.38 24.49 -4.46
N THR A 465 -6.79 24.76 -5.71
CA THR A 465 -8.03 24.24 -6.29
C THR A 465 -7.99 22.71 -6.44
N CYS A 466 -6.85 22.15 -6.88
CA CYS A 466 -6.66 20.70 -6.95
C CYS A 466 -6.78 20.03 -5.57
N LEU A 467 -6.12 20.60 -4.55
CA LEU A 467 -6.22 20.12 -3.17
C LEU A 467 -7.65 20.19 -2.64
N PHE A 468 -8.41 21.24 -3.00
CA PHE A 468 -9.82 21.35 -2.64
C PHE A 468 -10.63 20.17 -3.20
N PHE A 469 -10.55 19.89 -4.51
CA PHE A 469 -11.28 18.77 -5.11
C PHE A 469 -10.86 17.42 -4.54
N LEU A 470 -9.57 17.21 -4.27
CA LEU A 470 -9.06 16.00 -3.62
C LEU A 470 -9.61 15.85 -2.19
N SER A 471 -9.69 16.95 -1.43
CA SER A 471 -10.24 16.96 -0.08
C SER A 471 -11.72 16.58 -0.06
N VAL A 472 -12.52 17.12 -0.99
CA VAL A 472 -13.94 16.79 -1.14
C VAL A 472 -14.12 15.33 -1.54
N LEU A 473 -13.33 14.84 -2.50
CA LEU A 473 -13.38 13.43 -2.91
C LEU A 473 -13.09 12.49 -1.73
N LEU A 474 -11.99 12.71 -1.02
CA LEU A 474 -11.60 11.88 0.12
C LEU A 474 -12.60 11.98 1.28
N PHE A 475 -13.20 13.15 1.51
CA PHE A 475 -14.26 13.35 2.48
C PHE A 475 -15.51 12.50 2.16
N LEU A 476 -16.00 12.57 0.91
CA LEU A 476 -17.16 11.79 0.46
C LEU A 476 -16.90 10.28 0.56
N LEU A 477 -15.69 9.85 0.20
CA LEU A 477 -15.24 8.47 0.32
C LEU A 477 -15.20 7.99 1.79
N ALA A 478 -14.70 8.84 2.71
CA ALA A 478 -14.68 8.55 4.14
C ALA A 478 -16.10 8.39 4.71
N LEU A 479 -17.04 9.27 4.34
CA LEU A 479 -18.44 9.18 4.75
C LEU A 479 -19.14 7.92 4.21
N TRP A 480 -18.94 7.61 2.93
CA TRP A 480 -19.55 6.46 2.29
C TRP A 480 -19.11 5.14 2.93
N ASN A 481 -17.81 4.97 3.15
CA ASN A 481 -17.28 3.78 3.82
C ASN A 481 -17.60 3.74 5.32
N GLY A 482 -17.66 4.90 5.98
CA GLY A 482 -18.07 5.03 7.37
C GLY A 482 -19.45 4.45 7.63
N ARG A 483 -20.41 4.79 6.74
CA ARG A 483 -21.77 4.25 6.79
C ARG A 483 -21.81 2.73 6.64
N LYS A 484 -20.89 2.16 5.85
CA LYS A 484 -20.83 0.72 5.57
C LYS A 484 -20.15 -0.09 6.69
N SER A 485 -19.11 0.49 7.31
CA SER A 485 -18.30 -0.19 8.33
C SER A 485 -18.89 -0.12 9.74
N GLY A 486 -19.66 0.92 10.07
CA GLY A 486 -20.18 1.13 11.42
C GLY A 486 -19.14 1.59 12.46
N ASP A 487 -17.84 1.63 12.10
CA ASP A 487 -16.75 2.09 12.97
C ASP A 487 -16.52 3.61 12.82
N LYS A 488 -17.04 4.37 13.78
CA LYS A 488 -16.89 5.84 13.83
C LYS A 488 -15.44 6.29 13.92
N ARG A 489 -14.56 5.49 14.54
CA ARG A 489 -13.13 5.84 14.70
C ARG A 489 -12.40 5.77 13.36
N MET A 490 -12.76 4.82 12.51
CA MET A 490 -12.20 4.69 11.16
C MET A 490 -12.51 5.90 10.26
N VAL A 491 -13.69 6.49 10.43
CA VAL A 491 -14.08 7.72 9.72
C VAL A 491 -13.26 8.90 10.23
N LEU A 492 -13.13 9.05 11.55
CA LEU A 492 -12.36 10.14 12.13
C LEU A 492 -10.89 10.12 11.67
N GLU A 493 -10.27 8.94 11.66
CA GLU A 493 -8.90 8.76 11.17
C GLU A 493 -8.77 9.06 9.66
N ALA A 494 -9.77 8.73 8.86
CA ALA A 494 -9.80 9.05 7.42
C ALA A 494 -9.96 10.54 7.12
N LEU A 495 -10.48 11.33 8.08
CA LEU A 495 -10.69 12.77 7.94
C LEU A 495 -9.45 13.59 8.31
N LEU A 496 -8.45 13.02 8.98
CA LEU A 496 -7.21 13.74 9.34
C LEU A 496 -6.42 14.24 8.13
N PRO A 497 -6.22 13.46 7.05
CA PRO A 497 -5.58 13.97 5.84
C PRO A 497 -6.43 15.04 5.13
N VAL A 498 -7.76 14.96 5.24
CA VAL A 498 -8.67 15.99 4.72
C VAL A 498 -8.50 17.29 5.49
N ALA A 499 -8.44 17.22 6.82
CA ALA A 499 -8.14 18.37 7.67
C ALA A 499 -6.77 18.98 7.36
N ALA A 500 -5.75 18.16 7.09
CA ALA A 500 -4.42 18.63 6.69
C ALA A 500 -4.49 19.45 5.39
N MET A 501 -5.18 18.93 4.36
CA MET A 501 -5.37 19.68 3.11
C MET A 501 -6.16 20.97 3.31
N ILE A 502 -7.17 20.99 4.18
CA ILE A 502 -7.93 22.22 4.49
C ILE A 502 -7.03 23.28 5.12
N VAL A 503 -6.14 22.90 6.03
CA VAL A 503 -5.15 23.82 6.62
C VAL A 503 -4.21 24.37 5.54
N VAL A 504 -3.70 23.50 4.67
CA VAL A 504 -2.84 23.90 3.55
C VAL A 504 -3.56 24.88 2.62
N ILE A 505 -4.79 24.56 2.20
CA ILE A 505 -5.62 25.43 1.36
C ILE A 505 -5.81 26.77 2.06
N PHE A 506 -6.18 26.79 3.33
CA PHE A 506 -6.39 28.03 4.07
C PHE A 506 -5.15 28.92 4.10
N VAL A 507 -3.97 28.37 4.47
CA VAL A 507 -2.72 29.14 4.53
C VAL A 507 -2.30 29.62 3.14
N LEU A 508 -2.42 28.76 2.11
CA LEU A 508 -2.08 29.14 0.74
C LEU A 508 -2.99 30.25 0.19
N ASN A 509 -4.27 30.30 0.54
CA ASN A 509 -5.15 31.38 0.08
C ASN A 509 -5.04 32.65 0.95
N TRP A 510 -4.73 32.53 2.24
CA TRP A 510 -4.49 33.69 3.10
C TRP A 510 -3.22 34.43 2.68
N ASN A 511 -2.18 33.70 2.25
CA ASN A 511 -0.88 34.29 1.89
C ASN A 511 -0.31 35.19 2.99
N PRO A 512 -0.11 34.65 4.21
CA PRO A 512 0.47 35.44 5.28
C PRO A 512 1.89 35.87 4.90
N VAL A 513 2.25 37.08 5.29
CA VAL A 513 3.63 37.59 5.18
C VAL A 513 4.58 36.80 6.09
N GLU A 514 4.07 36.28 7.20
CA GLU A 514 4.91 35.69 8.23
C GLU A 514 5.13 34.18 8.02
N ASP A 515 6.39 33.79 7.75
CA ASP A 515 6.77 32.39 7.46
C ASP A 515 6.47 31.39 8.58
N TYR A 516 6.42 31.85 9.83
CA TYR A 516 6.12 30.97 10.95
C TYR A 516 4.72 30.36 10.85
N ILE A 517 3.78 31.02 10.15
CA ILE A 517 2.45 30.49 9.89
C ILE A 517 2.53 29.29 8.94
N TYR A 518 3.41 29.35 7.93
CA TYR A 518 3.67 28.22 7.05
C TYR A 518 4.34 27.06 7.79
N TYR A 519 5.35 27.32 8.62
CA TYR A 519 5.98 26.25 9.42
C TYR A 519 5.00 25.58 10.37
N PHE A 520 4.13 26.37 11.01
CA PHE A 520 3.10 25.84 11.90
C PHE A 520 2.08 24.99 11.14
N GLY A 521 1.61 25.43 9.97
CA GLY A 521 0.71 24.64 9.13
C GLY A 521 1.36 23.34 8.64
N MET A 522 2.65 23.36 8.27
CA MET A 522 3.40 22.16 7.90
C MET A 522 3.58 21.18 9.08
N LEU A 523 3.81 21.69 10.30
CA LEU A 523 3.86 20.85 11.50
C LEU A 523 2.51 20.19 11.80
N ILE A 524 1.40 20.90 11.63
CA ILE A 524 0.05 20.32 11.73
C ILE A 524 -0.13 19.23 10.68
N CYS A 525 0.25 19.50 9.43
CA CYS A 525 0.17 18.54 8.33
C CYS A 525 0.98 17.27 8.63
N LEU A 526 2.24 17.43 9.07
CA LEU A 526 3.10 16.33 9.51
C LEU A 526 2.45 15.53 10.65
N ALA A 527 1.88 16.19 11.66
CA ALA A 527 1.20 15.52 12.77
C ALA A 527 -0.01 14.69 12.30
N PHE A 528 -0.87 15.24 11.45
CA PHE A 528 -2.02 14.52 10.90
C PHE A 528 -1.60 13.34 10.01
N ILE A 529 -0.57 13.49 9.18
CA ILE A 529 -0.01 12.39 8.40
C ILE A 529 0.57 11.32 9.32
N ALA A 530 1.36 11.69 10.33
CA ALA A 530 1.97 10.75 11.27
C ALA A 530 0.90 9.95 12.05
N VAL A 531 -0.15 10.62 12.54
CA VAL A 531 -1.27 9.95 13.22
C VAL A 531 -2.01 9.01 12.26
N THR A 532 -2.26 9.44 11.03
CA THR A 532 -2.96 8.63 10.01
C THR A 532 -2.15 7.38 9.65
N LEU A 533 -0.84 7.51 9.40
CA LEU A 533 0.04 6.39 9.10
C LEU A 533 0.20 5.45 10.29
N THR A 534 0.28 5.98 11.51
CA THR A 534 0.32 5.17 12.72
C THR A 534 -0.99 4.40 12.92
N ALA A 535 -2.13 5.03 12.64
CA ALA A 535 -3.44 4.36 12.64
C ALA A 535 -3.51 3.26 11.57
N LEU A 536 -2.95 3.50 10.38
CA LEU A 536 -2.85 2.47 9.34
C LEU A 536 -1.97 1.30 9.76
N ILE A 537 -0.84 1.56 10.42
CA ILE A 537 0.04 0.52 10.94
C ILE A 537 -0.65 -0.24 12.06
N PHE A 538 -1.37 0.45 12.95
CA PHE A 538 -2.16 -0.19 13.99
C PHE A 538 -3.22 -1.11 13.36
N ARG A 539 -3.94 -0.65 12.34
CA ARG A 539 -4.91 -1.46 11.59
C ARG A 539 -4.26 -2.60 10.81
N TYR A 540 -3.09 -2.37 10.23
CA TYR A 540 -2.29 -3.42 9.61
C TYR A 540 -1.87 -4.50 10.62
N ASN A 541 -1.48 -4.09 11.83
CA ASN A 541 -1.23 -5.02 12.92
C ASN A 541 -2.52 -5.73 13.33
N MET A 542 -3.66 -5.03 13.33
CA MET A 542 -4.95 -5.64 13.59
C MET A 542 -5.35 -6.70 12.59
N LEU A 543 -4.95 -6.49 11.36
CA LEU A 543 -5.10 -7.46 10.31
C LEU A 543 -4.11 -8.60 10.48
N SER A 544 -2.83 -8.30 10.67
CA SER A 544 -1.76 -9.30 10.77
C SER A 544 -1.73 -9.99 12.14
N THR A 545 -2.77 -9.86 12.96
CA THR A 545 -2.91 -10.61 14.21
C THR A 545 -4.38 -10.93 14.39
N HIS A 546 -4.66 -12.13 14.86
CA HIS A 546 -6.00 -12.63 15.09
C HIS A 546 -6.38 -12.33 16.54
N PRO A 547 -7.66 -12.06 16.84
CA PRO A 547 -8.12 -12.12 18.22
C PRO A 547 -7.82 -13.52 18.78
N VAL A 548 -7.54 -13.62 20.07
CA VAL A 548 -7.39 -14.92 20.74
C VAL A 548 -8.66 -15.73 20.47
N PRO A 549 -8.55 -16.93 19.87
CA PRO A 549 -9.72 -17.75 19.60
C PRO A 549 -10.49 -18.04 20.89
N ASN A 550 -11.82 -18.03 20.81
CA ASN A 550 -12.69 -18.35 21.93
C ASN A 550 -13.71 -19.41 21.50
N PHE A 551 -13.33 -20.67 21.66
CA PHE A 551 -14.11 -21.88 21.43
C PHE A 551 -14.99 -22.27 22.64
N HIS A 552 -14.70 -21.78 23.85
CA HIS A 552 -15.58 -21.88 25.02
C HIS A 552 -16.16 -20.52 25.40
N ASP A 553 -17.46 -20.47 25.71
CA ASP A 553 -18.14 -19.27 26.20
C ASP A 553 -17.51 -18.70 27.48
N ARG A 554 -16.53 -17.81 27.31
CA ARG A 554 -16.31 -16.73 28.25
C ARG A 554 -17.02 -15.49 27.72
N LYS A 555 -18.19 -15.19 28.28
CA LYS A 555 -18.64 -13.80 28.41
C LYS A 555 -17.57 -13.05 29.22
N GLY A 556 -16.53 -12.57 28.55
CA GLY A 556 -15.31 -12.18 29.26
C GLY A 556 -14.24 -11.62 28.35
N GLY A 557 -14.66 -10.74 27.44
CA GLY A 557 -13.78 -9.92 26.64
C GLY A 557 -14.67 -8.92 25.94
N SER A 558 -15.09 -7.86 26.66
CA SER A 558 -15.48 -6.66 25.95
C SER A 558 -14.34 -6.39 24.96
N SER A 559 -14.69 -6.10 23.71
CA SER A 559 -13.77 -5.42 22.80
C SER A 559 -13.43 -4.08 23.45
N GLN A 560 -12.54 -4.09 24.43
CA GLN A 560 -11.84 -2.91 24.86
C GLN A 560 -11.04 -2.52 23.65
N THR A 561 -11.62 -1.59 22.90
CA THR A 561 -10.92 -0.66 22.03
C THR A 561 -9.64 -0.28 22.74
N ILE A 562 -8.53 -0.91 22.33
CA ILE A 562 -7.22 -0.54 22.82
C ILE A 562 -7.07 0.92 22.39
N GLY A 563 -7.05 1.80 23.38
CA GLY A 563 -6.70 3.19 23.17
C GLY A 563 -5.38 3.22 22.42
N ALA A 564 -5.37 3.81 21.22
CA ALA A 564 -4.12 4.35 20.73
C ALA A 564 -3.67 5.39 21.76
N PRO A 565 -2.36 5.67 21.92
CA PRO A 565 -1.92 6.75 22.78
C PRO A 565 -2.60 8.05 22.32
N THR A 566 -3.63 8.46 23.05
CA THR A 566 -4.22 9.80 22.99
C THR A 566 -3.27 10.71 23.74
N GLY A 567 -2.15 11.02 23.11
CA GLY A 567 -1.21 12.02 23.56
C GLY A 567 -1.06 13.04 22.44
N THR A 568 -1.45 14.28 22.76
CA THR A 568 -1.27 15.53 21.99
C THR A 568 -2.13 15.72 20.74
N ALA A 569 -3.35 16.22 20.96
CA ALA A 569 -4.04 17.09 20.00
C ALA A 569 -4.91 18.05 20.82
N LEU A 570 -4.32 19.16 21.25
CA LEU A 570 -5.03 20.30 21.84
C LEU A 570 -4.79 21.51 20.96
N LEU A 571 -5.88 22.22 20.65
CA LEU A 571 -6.00 23.47 19.89
C LEU A 571 -5.58 23.38 18.40
N VAL A 572 -6.50 23.61 17.48
CA VAL A 572 -6.85 24.96 16.99
C VAL A 572 -8.14 24.80 16.17
N LEU A 573 -9.23 25.34 16.71
CA LEU A 573 -10.43 25.75 15.98
C LEU A 573 -10.40 27.27 15.96
N LEU A 574 -10.97 27.87 14.90
CA LEU A 574 -11.08 29.32 14.59
C LEU A 574 -9.94 29.79 13.66
N LEU A 575 -10.15 30.49 12.55
CA LEU A 575 -11.29 31.20 11.96
C LEU A 575 -11.04 31.33 10.45
N ALA A 576 -12.10 31.39 9.66
CA ALA A 576 -12.06 31.81 8.27
C ALA A 576 -12.96 33.03 8.09
N GLY A 577 -12.49 33.99 7.27
CA GLY A 577 -13.35 34.78 6.41
C GLY A 577 -13.31 36.30 6.60
N ALA A 578 -12.69 36.98 5.64
CA ALA A 578 -12.98 38.29 5.05
C ALA A 578 -11.66 38.85 4.49
N LEU A 579 -11.52 39.51 3.34
CA LEU A 579 -12.40 39.95 2.25
C LEU A 579 -11.40 40.46 1.17
N LEU A 580 -11.64 40.20 -0.11
CA LEU A 580 -10.85 40.74 -1.22
C LEU A 580 -11.51 42.03 -1.75
N ALA A 581 -10.69 43.06 -1.99
CA ALA A 581 -10.74 43.91 -3.19
C ALA A 581 -9.63 44.99 -3.12
N PRO A 582 -8.92 45.25 -4.23
CA PRO A 582 -8.40 46.59 -4.51
C PRO A 582 -9.09 47.20 -5.75
N THR A 583 -9.11 48.54 -5.77
CA THR A 583 -9.62 49.38 -6.84
C THR A 583 -8.46 50.13 -7.49
N ILE A 584 -8.33 49.99 -8.81
CA ILE A 584 -7.32 50.63 -9.66
C ILE A 584 -7.51 52.15 -9.71
N ARG A 585 -6.40 52.90 -9.59
CA ARG A 585 -6.25 54.24 -10.16
C ARG A 585 -4.91 54.36 -10.89
N THR A 586 -4.95 54.92 -12.09
CA THR A 586 -3.81 55.25 -12.95
C THR A 586 -3.33 56.68 -12.72
N PHE A 587 -2.03 56.93 -12.67
CA PHE A 587 -1.41 58.18 -13.11
C PHE A 587 0.05 57.95 -13.53
N ALA A 588 0.59 58.88 -14.33
CA ALA A 588 1.89 58.81 -15.01
C ALA A 588 2.73 60.08 -14.71
N TRP A 589 4.06 59.95 -14.65
CA TRP A 589 5.08 60.63 -15.49
C TRP A 589 6.45 60.90 -14.80
N THR A 590 7.48 60.80 -15.65
CA THR A 590 8.79 61.50 -15.76
C THR A 590 10.03 61.10 -14.96
N ASP A 591 11.08 60.85 -15.74
CA ASP A 591 12.48 60.56 -15.42
C ASP A 591 13.26 61.76 -14.83
N GLU A 592 14.22 61.44 -13.96
CA GLU A 592 15.62 61.87 -14.09
C GLU A 592 16.52 60.87 -13.33
N GLU A 593 17.50 60.27 -14.01
CA GLU A 593 18.47 59.34 -13.44
C GLU A 593 19.52 60.09 -12.61
N SER A 594 19.77 59.66 -11.37
CA SER A 594 20.92 60.12 -10.58
C SER A 594 21.87 58.95 -10.32
N VAL A 595 23.04 58.99 -10.96
CA VAL A 595 24.14 58.05 -10.72
C VAL A 595 24.78 58.40 -9.39
N VAL A 596 24.84 57.44 -8.45
CA VAL A 596 25.39 57.67 -7.11
C VAL A 596 26.85 57.23 -7.02
N TYR A 597 27.26 56.24 -7.83
CA TYR A 597 28.65 55.78 -7.91
C TYR A 597 28.94 55.16 -9.28
N THR A 598 30.15 55.37 -9.82
CA THR A 598 30.63 54.71 -11.04
C THR A 598 32.00 54.09 -10.77
N ASN A 599 32.15 52.81 -11.09
CA ASN A 599 33.41 52.11 -10.97
C ASN A 599 34.27 52.39 -12.20
N GLU A 600 35.35 53.14 -12.01
CA GLU A 600 36.24 53.54 -13.11
C GLU A 600 36.96 52.35 -13.79
N SER A 601 37.04 51.19 -13.12
CA SER A 601 37.76 50.03 -13.62
C SER A 601 36.91 49.11 -14.50
N THR A 602 35.62 48.99 -14.21
CA THR A 602 34.67 48.13 -14.93
C THR A 602 33.71 48.91 -15.83
N GLY A 603 33.46 50.19 -15.51
CA GLY A 603 32.49 51.04 -16.21
C GLY A 603 31.05 50.89 -15.70
N TYR A 604 30.79 49.93 -14.80
CA TYR A 604 29.47 49.76 -14.20
C TYR A 604 29.18 50.82 -13.14
N SER A 605 27.90 51.10 -12.91
CA SER A 605 27.45 52.15 -11.99
C SER A 605 26.39 51.66 -11.01
N ALA A 606 26.30 52.32 -9.86
CA ALA A 606 25.28 52.14 -8.84
C ALA A 606 24.32 53.33 -8.81
N PHE A 607 23.03 53.02 -8.67
CA PHE A 607 21.94 53.98 -8.81
C PHE A 607 20.90 53.77 -7.71
N ILE A 608 20.48 54.86 -7.09
CA ILE A 608 19.45 54.84 -6.05
C ILE A 608 18.28 55.64 -6.59
N ARG A 609 17.10 55.02 -6.62
CA ARG A 609 15.84 55.64 -7.01
C ARG A 609 14.82 55.40 -5.91
N ASP A 610 14.81 56.31 -4.94
CA ASP A 610 13.89 56.28 -3.81
C ASP A 610 12.63 57.13 -4.09
N GLU A 611 11.76 56.66 -5.01
CA GLU A 611 10.53 57.39 -5.36
C GLU A 611 9.55 57.56 -4.20
N GLU A 612 9.64 56.70 -3.18
CA GLU A 612 8.75 56.66 -2.03
C GLU A 612 9.30 57.36 -0.79
N ASP A 613 10.48 58.00 -0.90
CA ASP A 613 11.13 58.71 0.21
C ASP A 613 11.29 57.79 1.45
N LEU A 614 11.69 56.53 1.21
CA LEU A 614 11.91 55.51 2.24
C LEU A 614 13.25 55.69 2.97
N LEU A 615 14.21 56.37 2.35
CA LEU A 615 15.58 56.57 2.82
C LEU A 615 15.86 58.06 3.05
N THR A 616 16.60 58.37 4.09
CA THR A 616 17.18 59.71 4.27
C THR A 616 18.42 59.90 3.41
N ASP A 617 18.79 61.16 3.09
CA ASP A 617 20.05 61.48 2.37
C ASP A 617 21.30 60.79 2.98
N GLU A 618 21.31 60.64 4.32
CA GLU A 618 22.38 59.95 5.04
C GLU A 618 22.36 58.43 4.78
N GLU A 619 21.17 57.83 4.74
CA GLU A 619 20.98 56.40 4.43
C GLU A 619 21.23 56.07 2.96
N GLU A 620 20.90 56.96 2.03
CA GLU A 620 21.24 56.82 0.61
C GLU A 620 22.76 56.82 0.40
N ALA A 621 23.47 57.75 1.07
CA ALA A 621 24.92 57.81 1.02
C ALA A 621 25.58 56.55 1.61
N GLU A 622 25.05 56.04 2.72
CA GLU A 622 25.50 54.76 3.29
C GLU A 622 25.21 53.58 2.36
N LEU A 623 24.00 53.51 1.78
CA LEU A 623 23.59 52.43 0.88
C LEU A 623 24.51 52.35 -0.35
N ALA A 624 24.92 53.50 -0.88
CA ALA A 624 25.87 53.56 -2.00
C ALA A 624 27.21 52.87 -1.69
N GLU A 625 27.69 52.92 -0.44
CA GLU A 625 28.91 52.20 -0.02
C GLU A 625 28.73 50.67 -0.06
N TYR A 626 27.52 50.17 0.22
CA TYR A 626 27.18 48.75 0.15
C TYR A 626 26.91 48.26 -1.28
N MET A 627 26.45 49.16 -2.17
CA MET A 627 26.24 48.86 -3.58
C MET A 627 27.55 48.89 -4.39
N ALA A 628 28.54 49.69 -3.97
CA ALA A 628 29.79 49.87 -4.71
C ALA A 628 30.54 48.56 -5.02
N PRO A 629 30.71 47.59 -4.11
CA PRO A 629 31.37 46.32 -4.42
C PRO A 629 30.69 45.51 -5.53
N MET A 630 29.36 45.56 -5.64
CA MET A 630 28.63 44.84 -6.68
C MET A 630 28.93 45.39 -8.09
N THR A 631 29.39 46.63 -8.21
CA THR A 631 29.80 47.23 -9.49
C THR A 631 31.10 46.64 -10.07
N ASP A 632 31.79 45.77 -9.34
CA ASP A 632 32.86 44.95 -9.92
C ASP A 632 32.30 43.88 -10.89
N TYR A 633 31.00 43.58 -10.80
CA TYR A 633 30.35 42.50 -11.52
C TYR A 633 29.24 42.94 -12.48
N GLY A 634 28.60 44.09 -12.24
CA GLY A 634 27.52 44.60 -13.09
C GLY A 634 26.89 45.90 -12.56
N ASN A 635 25.95 46.47 -13.32
CA ASN A 635 25.20 47.66 -12.87
C ASN A 635 24.27 47.30 -11.70
N VAL A 636 24.11 48.22 -10.75
CA VAL A 636 23.36 47.93 -9.51
C VAL A 636 22.33 49.01 -9.26
N MET A 637 21.08 48.64 -9.00
CA MET A 637 20.01 49.60 -8.72
C MET A 637 19.23 49.24 -7.46
N PHE A 638 19.04 50.24 -6.60
CA PHE A 638 17.97 50.25 -5.60
C PHE A 638 16.79 51.04 -6.15
N LEU A 639 15.60 50.47 -6.05
CA LEU A 639 14.36 51.10 -6.47
C LEU A 639 13.30 50.96 -5.37
N SER A 640 12.75 52.08 -4.90
CA SER A 640 11.47 52.08 -4.20
C SER A 640 10.40 52.60 -5.16
N ALA A 641 9.24 51.96 -5.21
CA ALA A 641 8.13 52.45 -6.02
C ALA A 641 6.77 52.17 -5.35
N ASP A 642 5.80 53.05 -5.57
CA ASP A 642 4.38 52.81 -5.29
C ASP A 642 3.62 52.59 -6.61
N GLY A 643 3.06 51.40 -6.79
CA GLY A 643 2.15 51.18 -7.91
C GLY A 643 1.37 49.87 -7.87
N ASP A 644 0.09 49.98 -8.24
CA ASP A 644 -0.85 48.86 -8.41
C ASP A 644 -0.52 48.10 -9.72
N TYR A 645 0.67 47.49 -9.78
CA TYR A 645 1.14 46.69 -10.91
C TYR A 645 0.72 45.23 -10.72
N ALA A 646 0.21 44.62 -11.81
CA ALA A 646 -0.23 43.22 -11.78
C ALA A 646 0.95 42.25 -11.57
N ASP A 647 2.15 42.63 -12.03
CA ASP A 647 3.40 41.91 -11.79
C ASP A 647 4.57 42.93 -11.75
N PRO A 648 5.30 43.03 -10.63
CA PRO A 648 6.51 43.85 -10.56
C PRO A 648 7.63 43.43 -11.53
N VAL A 649 7.66 42.18 -12.05
CA VAL A 649 8.63 41.77 -13.10
C VAL A 649 8.39 42.62 -14.32
N ASP A 650 7.15 42.61 -14.81
CA ASP A 650 6.79 43.22 -16.09
C ASP A 650 7.08 44.72 -16.04
N TYR A 651 6.91 45.34 -14.86
CA TYR A 651 7.28 46.73 -14.63
C TYR A 651 8.79 46.95 -14.72
N LEU A 652 9.59 46.10 -14.07
CA LEU A 652 11.05 46.18 -14.11
C LEU A 652 11.57 45.95 -15.54
N ASP A 653 11.16 44.87 -16.19
CA ASP A 653 11.54 44.51 -17.56
C ASP A 653 11.16 45.61 -18.57
N TRP A 654 9.96 46.21 -18.43
CA TRP A 654 9.52 47.27 -19.32
C TRP A 654 10.35 48.54 -19.13
N ASN A 655 10.49 49.02 -17.89
CA ASN A 655 11.04 50.36 -17.65
C ASN A 655 12.57 50.39 -17.58
N TYR A 656 13.20 49.27 -17.24
CA TYR A 656 14.66 49.18 -17.08
C TYR A 656 15.28 48.13 -18.00
N GLY A 657 14.57 47.70 -19.06
CA GLY A 657 14.98 46.63 -19.97
C GLY A 657 16.40 46.76 -20.51
N ASP A 658 16.88 47.97 -20.79
CA ASP A 658 18.25 48.23 -21.26
C ASP A 658 19.32 47.78 -20.25
N TRP A 659 19.01 47.82 -18.95
CA TRP A 659 19.90 47.35 -17.88
C TRP A 659 19.85 45.84 -17.70
N PHE A 660 18.69 45.23 -17.96
CA PHE A 660 18.51 43.78 -17.92
C PHE A 660 19.22 43.04 -19.07
N TYR A 661 19.59 43.76 -20.13
CA TYR A 661 20.40 43.20 -21.24
C TYR A 661 21.92 43.23 -20.99
N GLU A 662 22.38 43.92 -19.94
CA GLU A 662 23.77 43.89 -19.46
C GLU A 662 23.90 43.02 -18.18
N ASP A 663 25.12 42.90 -17.64
CA ASP A 663 25.32 42.31 -16.31
C ASP A 663 24.80 43.29 -15.25
N GLY A 664 23.78 42.90 -14.48
CA GLY A 664 23.17 43.81 -13.52
C GLY A 664 22.30 43.17 -12.44
N THR A 665 22.04 43.93 -11.37
CA THR A 665 21.22 43.57 -10.22
C THR A 665 20.28 44.71 -9.86
N ILE A 666 19.00 44.40 -9.72
CA ILE A 666 17.96 45.35 -9.32
C ILE A 666 17.26 44.83 -8.07
N PHE A 667 17.31 45.62 -6.99
CA PHE A 667 16.53 45.40 -5.78
C PHE A 667 15.37 46.41 -5.70
N LEU A 668 14.14 45.90 -5.67
CA LEU A 668 12.91 46.67 -5.64
C LEU A 668 12.18 46.48 -4.29
N ILE A 669 11.79 47.61 -3.67
CA ILE A 669 10.80 47.68 -2.59
C ILE A 669 9.53 48.30 -3.16
N GLU A 670 8.49 47.48 -3.31
CA GLU A 670 7.19 47.90 -3.84
C GLU A 670 6.19 48.07 -2.68
N MET A 671 5.71 49.30 -2.49
CA MET A 671 4.97 49.68 -1.28
C MET A 671 3.46 49.40 -1.36
N SER A 672 2.85 49.40 -2.54
CA SER A 672 1.40 49.15 -2.70
C SER A 672 1.02 47.71 -2.35
N ASN A 673 1.77 46.72 -2.82
CA ASN A 673 1.57 45.31 -2.50
C ASN A 673 2.48 44.81 -1.37
N ARG A 674 3.35 45.69 -0.85
CA ARG A 674 4.39 45.37 0.16
C ARG A 674 5.22 44.18 -0.29
N GLN A 675 5.89 44.30 -1.44
CA GLN A 675 6.73 43.25 -2.01
C GLN A 675 8.18 43.69 -2.17
N LEU A 676 9.10 42.84 -1.74
CA LEU A 676 10.53 42.90 -2.03
C LEU A 676 10.83 42.05 -3.25
N ARG A 677 11.75 42.50 -4.10
CA ARG A 677 12.15 41.75 -5.28
C ARG A 677 13.61 41.98 -5.63
N LEU A 678 14.32 40.91 -5.95
CA LEU A 678 15.71 40.94 -6.40
C LEU A 678 15.84 40.22 -7.73
N GLU A 679 16.14 40.98 -8.78
CA GLU A 679 16.33 40.51 -10.14
C GLU A 679 17.79 40.64 -10.56
N ASN A 680 18.32 39.61 -11.22
CA ASN A 680 19.70 39.55 -11.68
C ASN A 680 19.77 39.19 -13.16
N SER A 681 20.73 39.75 -13.87
CA SER A 681 21.02 39.48 -15.28
C SER A 681 22.51 39.18 -15.50
N GLY A 682 22.82 38.60 -16.66
CA GLY A 682 24.21 38.37 -17.08
C GLY A 682 24.99 37.41 -16.17
N ILE A 683 26.25 37.70 -15.88
CA ILE A 683 27.12 36.85 -15.04
C ILE A 683 26.65 36.76 -13.59
N ILE A 684 25.90 37.76 -13.12
CA ILE A 684 25.38 37.79 -11.75
C ILE A 684 24.31 36.72 -11.58
N GLN A 685 23.46 36.51 -12.59
CA GLN A 685 22.39 35.50 -12.55
C GLN A 685 22.93 34.06 -12.45
N ASP A 686 24.10 33.80 -13.07
CA ASP A 686 24.75 32.49 -13.04
C ASP A 686 25.23 32.13 -11.62
N THR A 687 25.47 33.15 -10.79
CA THR A 687 25.94 33.00 -9.40
C THR A 687 24.80 33.15 -8.40
N ILE A 688 24.04 34.24 -8.49
CA ILE A 688 22.85 34.55 -7.70
C ILE A 688 21.61 34.10 -8.47
N THR A 689 21.40 32.77 -8.48
CA THR A 689 20.21 32.13 -9.05
C THR A 689 18.92 32.63 -8.37
N PRO A 690 17.72 32.43 -8.97
CA PRO A 690 16.43 32.76 -8.33
C PRO A 690 16.29 32.21 -6.91
N SER A 691 16.85 31.02 -6.70
CA SER A 691 16.88 30.35 -5.40
C SER A 691 17.70 31.10 -4.33
N TYR A 692 18.80 31.73 -4.73
CA TYR A 692 19.58 32.60 -3.85
C TYR A 692 18.87 33.94 -3.66
N SER A 693 18.28 34.51 -4.71
CA SER A 693 17.47 35.72 -4.60
C SER A 693 16.35 35.57 -3.57
N ASN A 694 15.57 34.50 -3.64
CA ASN A 694 14.55 34.20 -2.64
C ASN A 694 15.13 34.03 -1.22
N SER A 695 16.32 33.41 -1.09
CA SER A 695 16.95 33.27 0.23
C SER A 695 17.46 34.60 0.80
N ILE A 696 17.90 35.53 -0.05
CA ILE A 696 18.29 36.89 0.38
C ILE A 696 17.03 37.63 0.84
N MET A 697 15.96 37.57 0.05
CA MET A 697 14.66 38.15 0.42
C MET A 697 14.11 37.56 1.73
N ASP A 698 14.22 36.24 1.94
CA ASP A 698 13.88 35.54 3.19
C ASP A 698 14.64 36.08 4.41
N ASN A 699 15.87 36.54 4.22
CA ASN A 699 16.71 37.05 5.32
C ASN A 699 16.34 38.49 5.70
N VAL A 700 15.86 39.29 4.74
CA VAL A 700 15.66 40.74 4.92
C VAL A 700 14.20 41.17 5.08
N TYR A 701 13.21 40.35 4.70
CA TYR A 701 11.79 40.77 4.69
C TYR A 701 11.29 41.32 6.03
N ARG A 702 11.78 40.81 7.16
CA ARG A 702 11.40 41.31 8.49
C ARG A 702 11.86 42.74 8.74
N MET A 703 13.02 43.12 8.21
CA MET A 703 13.51 44.49 8.30
C MET A 703 12.51 45.42 7.61
N ALA A 704 12.10 45.08 6.39
CA ALA A 704 11.06 45.82 5.67
C ALA A 704 9.70 45.80 6.40
N SER A 705 9.28 44.67 6.98
CA SER A 705 8.04 44.60 7.79
C SER A 705 8.08 45.49 9.04
N GLU A 706 9.25 45.66 9.66
CA GLU A 706 9.50 46.52 10.81
C GLU A 706 9.70 48.00 10.44
N GLY A 707 9.77 48.32 9.13
CA GLY A 707 9.99 49.66 8.59
C GLY A 707 11.47 50.07 8.50
N ASP A 708 12.41 49.14 8.68
CA ASP A 708 13.84 49.34 8.48
C ASP A 708 14.23 49.08 7.01
N TYR A 709 13.84 50.00 6.13
CA TYR A 709 14.08 49.88 4.68
C TYR A 709 15.55 50.07 4.31
N ALA A 710 16.25 50.98 5.00
CA ALA A 710 17.69 51.20 4.81
C ALA A 710 18.52 49.98 5.22
N GLY A 711 18.23 49.38 6.38
CA GLY A 711 18.84 48.14 6.82
C GLY A 711 18.55 46.99 5.86
N CYS A 712 17.30 46.88 5.39
CA CYS A 712 16.89 45.90 4.39
C CYS A 712 17.74 46.01 3.11
N ALA A 713 17.82 47.19 2.50
CA ALA A 713 18.57 47.38 1.26
C ALA A 713 20.07 47.12 1.44
N LYS A 714 20.67 47.59 2.55
CA LYS A 714 22.09 47.34 2.87
C LYS A 714 22.40 45.85 2.98
N GLU A 715 21.55 45.09 3.67
CA GLU A 715 21.76 43.65 3.84
C GLU A 715 21.61 42.88 2.52
N VAL A 716 20.67 43.27 1.65
CA VAL A 716 20.52 42.66 0.31
C VAL A 716 21.81 42.78 -0.49
N PHE A 717 22.36 43.98 -0.65
CA PHE A 717 23.58 44.18 -1.45
C PHE A 717 24.82 43.58 -0.79
N TYR A 718 24.88 43.57 0.55
CA TYR A 718 25.91 42.86 1.28
C TYR A 718 25.89 41.35 0.96
N GLU A 719 24.73 40.71 1.06
CA GLU A 719 24.58 39.28 0.77
C GLU A 719 24.86 38.95 -0.72
N CYS A 720 24.43 39.81 -1.65
CA CYS A 720 24.79 39.69 -3.06
C CYS A 720 26.31 39.71 -3.27
N THR A 721 27.00 40.69 -2.67
CA THR A 721 28.46 40.82 -2.76
C THR A 721 29.15 39.57 -2.22
N VAL A 722 28.73 39.10 -1.04
CA VAL A 722 29.27 37.89 -0.41
C VAL A 722 29.14 36.67 -1.33
N LEU A 723 28.03 36.53 -2.06
CA LEU A 723 27.86 35.44 -3.02
C LEU A 723 28.76 35.59 -4.25
N MET A 724 28.90 36.80 -4.79
CA MET A 724 29.77 37.09 -5.94
C MET A 724 31.25 36.87 -5.61
N ASP A 725 31.65 37.10 -4.37
CA ASP A 725 32.98 36.78 -3.83
C ASP A 725 33.21 35.27 -3.61
N GLY A 726 32.23 34.42 -3.89
CA GLY A 726 32.28 32.97 -3.65
C GLY A 726 32.06 32.57 -2.19
N GLY A 727 31.56 33.49 -1.36
CA GLY A 727 31.12 33.27 0.01
C GLY A 727 29.81 32.48 0.11
N ARG A 728 29.22 32.44 1.31
CA ARG A 728 27.96 31.75 1.58
C ARG A 728 27.10 32.56 2.52
N ILE A 729 25.81 32.62 2.22
CA ILE A 729 24.80 33.30 3.04
C ILE A 729 23.98 32.32 3.88
N ALA A 730 23.29 32.81 4.90
CA ALA A 730 22.37 32.02 5.69
C ALA A 730 21.13 31.66 4.87
N ARG A 731 20.62 30.42 5.02
CA ARG A 731 19.40 29.94 4.32
C ARG A 731 18.47 29.16 5.26
N PRO A 732 18.11 29.71 6.43
CA PRO A 732 17.40 28.97 7.48
C PRO A 732 16.05 28.41 6.99
N MET A 733 15.34 29.16 6.15
CA MET A 733 14.03 28.79 5.58
C MET A 733 14.10 27.50 4.76
N LYS A 734 15.03 27.44 3.79
CA LYS A 734 15.31 26.24 2.99
C LYS A 734 15.54 25.01 3.87
N TYR A 735 16.36 25.13 4.91
CA TYR A 735 16.68 23.99 5.78
C TYR A 735 15.46 23.53 6.59
N ILE A 736 14.66 24.44 7.14
CA ILE A 736 13.47 24.07 7.92
C ILE A 736 12.43 23.38 7.02
N CYS A 737 12.13 23.95 5.86
CA CYS A 737 11.20 23.37 4.87
C CYS A 737 11.63 21.96 4.45
N ASN A 738 12.90 21.81 4.04
CA ASN A 738 13.43 20.52 3.61
C ASN A 738 13.45 19.49 4.76
N ALA A 739 13.68 19.90 6.01
CA ALA A 739 13.64 19.00 7.16
C ALA A 739 12.22 18.47 7.42
N LEU A 740 11.20 19.33 7.36
CA LEU A 740 9.81 18.93 7.53
C LEU A 740 9.33 18.02 6.39
N LEU A 741 9.66 18.35 5.15
CA LEU A 741 9.36 17.48 3.99
C LEU A 741 10.07 16.13 4.11
N ALA A 742 11.33 16.11 4.53
CA ALA A 742 12.07 14.87 4.73
C ALA A 742 11.41 13.95 5.77
N LEU A 743 10.87 14.50 6.86
CA LEU A 743 10.13 13.74 7.87
C LEU A 743 8.85 13.12 7.28
N ILE A 744 8.06 13.88 6.54
CA ILE A 744 6.83 13.39 5.90
C ILE A 744 7.17 12.28 4.88
N CYS A 745 8.14 12.53 4.02
CA CYS A 745 8.62 11.56 3.02
C CYS A 745 9.13 10.28 3.68
N ALA A 746 9.92 10.38 4.75
CA ALA A 746 10.47 9.21 5.44
C ALA A 746 9.39 8.34 6.11
N LEU A 747 8.31 8.95 6.63
CA LEU A 747 7.15 8.20 7.12
C LEU A 747 6.48 7.43 5.98
N LEU A 748 6.17 8.11 4.87
CA LEU A 748 5.50 7.48 3.71
C LEU A 748 6.36 6.37 3.08
N VAL A 749 7.66 6.60 2.88
CA VAL A 749 8.59 5.61 2.31
C VAL A 749 8.67 4.38 3.18
N ASN A 750 8.80 4.52 4.51
CA ASN A 750 8.83 3.37 5.41
C ASN A 750 7.49 2.63 5.45
N TYR A 751 6.36 3.35 5.37
CA TYR A 751 5.05 2.72 5.26
C TYR A 751 4.94 1.89 3.97
N LEU A 752 5.40 2.43 2.84
CA LEU A 752 5.45 1.69 1.57
C LEU A 752 6.38 0.47 1.66
N ALA A 753 7.54 0.61 2.30
CA ALA A 753 8.47 -0.49 2.54
C ALA A 753 7.83 -1.60 3.40
N ILE A 754 7.03 -1.26 4.42
CA ILE A 754 6.22 -2.23 5.17
C ILE A 754 5.28 -2.95 4.20
N ARG A 755 4.55 -2.24 3.34
CA ARG A 755 3.57 -2.87 2.42
C ARG A 755 4.21 -3.82 1.41
N VAL A 756 5.41 -3.50 0.93
CA VAL A 756 6.16 -4.37 0.01
C VAL A 756 6.76 -5.57 0.74
N SER A 757 7.30 -5.38 1.95
CA SER A 757 7.97 -6.44 2.72
C SER A 757 7.02 -7.37 3.48
N SER A 758 5.81 -6.91 3.81
CA SER A 758 4.80 -7.66 4.56
C SER A 758 3.93 -8.59 3.71
N GLY A 759 4.01 -8.51 2.38
CA GLY A 759 3.23 -9.38 1.50
C GLY A 759 3.74 -10.81 1.52
N ASN A 760 2.93 -11.75 1.98
CA ASN A 760 3.19 -13.16 1.73
C ASN A 760 3.11 -13.43 0.22
N ARG A 761 4.07 -14.18 -0.32
CA ARG A 761 4.05 -14.57 -1.74
C ARG A 761 2.85 -15.48 -1.95
N ARG A 762 1.77 -14.93 -2.50
CA ARG A 762 0.61 -15.72 -2.90
C ARG A 762 1.05 -16.83 -3.86
N VAL A 763 0.49 -18.01 -3.65
CA VAL A 763 0.72 -19.18 -4.51
C VAL A 763 0.23 -18.83 -5.90
N THR A 764 1.07 -19.07 -6.91
CA THR A 764 0.61 -18.86 -8.28
C THR A 764 -0.35 -19.98 -8.67
N LYS A 765 -1.39 -19.67 -9.46
CA LYS A 765 -2.31 -20.70 -9.97
C LYS A 765 -1.56 -21.86 -10.63
N LYS A 766 -0.43 -21.59 -11.29
CA LYS A 766 0.45 -22.60 -11.91
C LYS A 766 1.14 -23.54 -10.91
N GLU A 767 1.53 -23.04 -9.74
CA GLU A 767 2.15 -23.87 -8.67
C GLU A 767 1.10 -24.83 -8.10
N LEU A 768 -0.12 -24.35 -7.84
CA LEU A 768 -1.24 -25.19 -7.39
C LEU A 768 -1.64 -26.22 -8.47
N GLU A 769 -1.70 -25.79 -9.73
CA GLU A 769 -2.07 -26.64 -10.86
C GLU A 769 -1.12 -27.84 -11.06
N ARG A 770 0.16 -27.71 -10.68
CA ARG A 770 1.18 -28.79 -10.76
C ARG A 770 1.05 -29.84 -9.66
N ALA A 771 0.42 -29.50 -8.54
CA ALA A 771 0.20 -30.42 -7.42
C ALA A 771 -1.08 -31.24 -7.61
N ILE A 772 -2.09 -30.64 -8.25
CA ILE A 772 -3.37 -31.29 -8.58
C ILE A 772 -3.23 -32.12 -9.85
N ALA A 773 -3.51 -33.41 -9.74
CA ALA A 773 -3.54 -34.33 -10.87
C ALA A 773 -4.81 -34.09 -11.70
N ALA A 774 -4.66 -33.85 -13.00
CA ALA A 774 -5.79 -33.75 -13.92
C ALA A 774 -5.55 -34.64 -15.13
N SER A 775 -6.49 -35.52 -15.42
CA SER A 775 -6.50 -36.35 -16.61
C SER A 775 -7.74 -36.01 -17.44
N ILE A 776 -7.53 -35.39 -18.60
CA ILE A 776 -8.62 -35.04 -19.51
C ILE A 776 -8.44 -35.83 -20.82
N VAL A 777 -9.46 -36.61 -21.16
CA VAL A 777 -9.55 -37.36 -22.40
C VAL A 777 -10.50 -36.65 -23.35
N TYR A 778 -10.01 -36.30 -24.54
CA TYR A 778 -10.80 -35.67 -25.57
C TYR A 778 -11.27 -36.69 -26.61
N GLY A 779 -12.56 -36.65 -26.95
CA GLY A 779 -13.15 -37.43 -28.03
C GLY A 779 -12.97 -36.79 -29.41
N GLY A 780 -13.74 -37.28 -30.38
CA GLY A 780 -13.72 -36.78 -31.76
C GLY A 780 -14.18 -35.32 -31.84
N VAL A 781 -13.25 -34.41 -32.12
CA VAL A 781 -13.52 -32.97 -32.24
C VAL A 781 -14.31 -32.68 -33.51
N GLN A 782 -15.47 -32.04 -33.37
CA GLN A 782 -16.24 -31.51 -34.50
C GLN A 782 -15.88 -30.04 -34.72
N LYS A 783 -15.55 -29.67 -35.96
CA LYS A 783 -15.17 -28.31 -36.33
C LYS A 783 -16.00 -27.84 -37.52
N LYS A 784 -16.87 -26.86 -37.31
CA LYS A 784 -17.72 -26.26 -38.36
C LYS A 784 -17.34 -24.79 -38.56
N ARG A 785 -16.95 -24.40 -39.77
CA ARG A 785 -16.75 -22.98 -40.10
C ARG A 785 -18.12 -22.30 -40.19
N ILE A 786 -18.28 -21.18 -39.49
CA ILE A 786 -19.54 -20.42 -39.40
C ILE A 786 -19.45 -19.03 -40.03
N ALA A 787 -18.25 -18.45 -40.14
CA ALA A 787 -18.02 -17.20 -40.86
C ALA A 787 -16.63 -17.17 -41.50
N HIS A 788 -16.50 -16.41 -42.60
CA HIS A 788 -15.25 -16.16 -43.31
C HIS A 788 -15.23 -14.68 -43.71
N ARG A 789 -14.26 -13.91 -43.21
CA ARG A 789 -14.17 -12.46 -43.44
C ARG A 789 -12.79 -12.09 -43.93
N LYS A 790 -12.69 -11.23 -44.94
CA LYS A 790 -11.42 -10.62 -45.34
C LYS A 790 -11.04 -9.52 -44.34
N ILE A 791 -9.80 -9.55 -43.86
CA ILE A 791 -9.24 -8.47 -43.04
C ILE A 791 -8.94 -7.32 -44.00
N GLU A 792 -9.72 -6.25 -43.92
CA GLU A 792 -9.44 -5.04 -44.68
C GLU A 792 -8.15 -4.43 -44.16
N SER A 793 -7.09 -4.47 -44.97
CA SER A 793 -5.93 -3.61 -44.75
C SER A 793 -6.41 -2.18 -44.92
N SER A 794 -6.41 -1.37 -43.86
CA SER A 794 -6.48 0.07 -44.01
C SER A 794 -5.20 0.53 -44.72
N SER A 795 -5.22 0.47 -46.05
CA SER A 795 -4.36 1.29 -46.89
C SER A 795 -4.68 2.73 -46.54
N GLY A 796 -3.70 3.45 -46.00
CA GLY A 796 -3.78 4.88 -45.79
C GLY A 796 -4.27 5.56 -47.07
N GLY A 797 -5.51 6.06 -47.02
CA GLY A 797 -6.04 6.95 -48.04
C GLY A 797 -5.45 8.32 -47.80
N GLY A 798 -4.37 8.63 -48.52
CA GLY A 798 -3.92 10.01 -48.69
C GLY A 798 -5.05 10.82 -49.33
N SER A 799 -5.65 11.71 -48.55
CA SER A 799 -6.43 12.80 -49.08
C SER A 799 -5.50 14.02 -49.18
N PHE A 800 -5.10 14.30 -50.41
CA PHE A 800 -4.51 15.58 -50.80
C PHE A 800 -5.57 16.68 -50.59
N GLY A 801 -5.42 17.43 -49.50
CA GLY A 801 -6.09 18.71 -49.28
C GLY A 801 -5.02 19.79 -49.22
N GLY A 802 -4.88 20.54 -50.32
CA GLY A 802 -3.95 21.66 -50.44
C GLY A 802 -4.24 22.77 -49.43
N GLY A 803 -3.17 23.23 -48.79
CA GLY A 803 -3.15 24.36 -47.86
C GLY A 803 -1.71 24.71 -47.55
N GLY A 804 -0.98 25.16 -48.58
CA GLY A 804 0.36 25.71 -48.42
C GLY A 804 0.30 27.04 -47.69
N GLY A 805 0.45 27.00 -46.37
CA GLY A 805 0.85 28.14 -45.57
C GLY A 805 2.32 27.97 -45.20
N SER A 806 3.20 28.74 -45.83
CA SER A 806 4.57 28.91 -45.38
C SER A 806 4.56 29.46 -43.95
N PHE A 807 4.95 28.64 -42.98
CA PHE A 807 5.56 29.16 -41.76
C PHE A 807 7.06 29.16 -42.01
N GLY A 808 7.58 30.35 -42.32
CA GLY A 808 9.02 30.60 -42.34
C GLY A 808 9.60 30.24 -40.97
N GLY A 809 10.76 29.60 -40.99
CA GLY A 809 11.64 29.57 -39.84
C GLY A 809 11.99 31.00 -39.46
N GLY A 810 11.24 31.55 -38.52
CA GLY A 810 11.74 32.61 -37.67
C GLY A 810 12.74 31.93 -36.74
N GLY A 811 14.04 32.17 -36.98
CA GLY A 811 15.00 32.09 -35.91
C GLY A 811 14.53 33.05 -34.83
N GLY A 812 13.97 32.49 -33.75
CA GLY A 812 13.79 33.23 -32.51
C GLY A 812 15.20 33.55 -32.03
N GLY A 813 15.54 34.83 -32.06
CA GLY A 813 16.74 35.33 -31.39
C GLY A 813 16.73 34.87 -29.94
N GLY A 814 17.92 34.60 -29.41
CA GLY A 814 18.07 34.44 -27.97
C GLY A 814 17.52 35.68 -27.30
N GLY A 815 16.37 35.54 -26.63
CA GLY A 815 16.00 36.46 -25.58
C GLY A 815 17.02 36.25 -24.46
N GLY A 816 17.63 37.35 -23.99
CA GLY A 816 18.36 37.32 -22.73
C GLY A 816 17.43 36.77 -21.66
N GLY A 817 17.86 35.71 -20.99
CA GLY A 817 17.18 35.27 -19.77
C GLY A 817 17.55 36.23 -18.65
N HIS A 818 16.58 36.53 -17.80
CA HIS A 818 16.73 37.25 -16.54
C HIS A 818 16.22 36.32 -15.44
N SER A 819 16.77 36.42 -14.23
CA SER A 819 16.42 35.51 -13.14
C SER A 819 16.31 36.27 -11.81
N GLY A 820 15.21 36.09 -11.08
CA GLY A 820 15.04 36.75 -9.79
C GLY A 820 14.05 36.09 -8.85
N GLY A 821 13.90 36.70 -7.68
CA GLY A 821 13.11 36.19 -6.56
C GLY A 821 12.41 37.32 -5.82
N GLY A 822 11.27 37.05 -5.19
CA GLY A 822 10.46 38.08 -4.54
C GLY A 822 9.64 37.57 -3.35
N HIS A 823 9.44 38.44 -2.35
CA HIS A 823 8.77 38.16 -1.09
C HIS A 823 7.83 39.29 -0.68
N GLY A 824 6.68 38.97 -0.09
CA GLY A 824 5.84 39.98 0.57
C GLY A 824 6.38 40.33 1.97
N PHE A 825 6.15 41.55 2.45
CA PHE A 825 6.57 42.05 3.77
C PHE A 825 5.50 42.90 4.48
#